data_AF-A0A1G2FZK5-F1
#
_entry.id   AF-A0A1G2FZK5-F1
#
_cell.length_a   1.000
_cell.length_b   1.000
_cell.length_c   1.000
_cell.angle_alpha   90.00
_cell.angle_beta   90.00
_cell.angle_gamma   90.00
#
_symmetry.space_group_name_H-M   'P 1'
#
loop_
_entity.id
_entity.type
_entity.pdbx_description
1 polymer ?
#
loop_
_entity_poly.entity_id
_entity_poly.type
_entity_poly.pdbx_seq_one_letter_code
_entity_poly.pdbx_strand_id
1 'polypeptide(L)'
;MSAFLFAPSVARALHPALPCDVDLPTECQITTLHNMGAGGMFSVPKNLHLVGSGHIKTDPGSTLEIDITGDLVMDDGTKITGNAITASGVAATVVITATSDVVLKGSGASGALISMNQTASSCSGGKGGTVDILSTEGDIKVENGAKITVDAKCPGGEIYMKAPKGIVAVDGLVSSESKLTGTGGTQRPGGGPVTIIAGCDLTVGTTGIVRSKGRDPGADLVHLEGGCEIEIFGRVESTGPGHTIPDNPVNHCNGLNRPDKPSNSTACVEIWSGGTLTINAFDVNNGQVNADTAQSGGNEIAWIDIFAKGNIKIIGDTTGIVYAVHANQSHVTNSNGGIVTVKSTDGSVTTSGLAVQANATKGGSHGGKITIHAGGVGAPDGNVDFGASSIQALGASTGTSPKGGSIEGVSFTGALLGTVGGQLNAGGGGVPANGTVTLESCVGTAYNGTVTPVLTLNPDNCAGAVSLPAYVVLPTCSCGGPPPPNGNCPVCELDAGGQPIEVIVDQDTTVDLNPDIPVCLGDADLCAFFTYYKSELTAADTWKAIFDLGGKKLVVMAGVTIKTAQVPPAGSERAAPGIEIRTTCEIVIEWGAVILVESYNDKTGDVVIHADGKITIDGEITNRVTGTLGVPGNITISSCCGDVTTGPMSLIQNIGIDRGGGDITIASCCGGDVVLNGLVLARAKAHSTGAPKPDIYIAAFGGDVVVNANTAEPFFDEYNPFGTKYDIFPGVLSFVTHSDKPGRVSIQALGNVEVYGHGDDTTPPVRKSFAGVAAGTGTSNPRGGVVDVRAGGDVIGTDRAFESSGNDNAIGGIKLWAGGDVNLARLGVNNSFGPVVDSAGSKKGGPNEIRAFQGGITIAPNTLIDASAPVPGVNLLTSCAGVTNNGTTNPADANGADDVGICGQTSPAFLFADCKALGVN
;
A
#
# COMPACT_ATOMS: atom_id res chain seq x y z
N MET A 1 -31.91 11.08 8.50
CA MET A 1 -31.34 9.78 8.11
C MET A 1 -32.40 8.69 8.24
N SER A 2 -33.07 8.31 7.16
CA SER A 2 -33.69 6.98 7.10
C SER A 2 -32.54 5.99 6.97
N ALA A 3 -32.18 5.34 8.07
CA ALA A 3 -31.40 4.12 7.99
C ALA A 3 -32.24 3.12 7.19
N PHE A 4 -31.95 2.95 5.90
CA PHE A 4 -32.31 1.72 5.23
C PHE A 4 -31.47 0.64 5.91
N LEU A 5 -32.05 0.02 6.94
CA LEU A 5 -31.60 -1.28 7.39
C LEU A 5 -31.58 -2.18 6.15
N PHE A 6 -30.40 -2.65 5.77
CA PHE A 6 -30.30 -3.95 5.12
C PHE A 6 -30.94 -4.95 6.08
N ALA A 7 -32.23 -5.21 5.90
CA ALA A 7 -32.85 -6.34 6.55
C ALA A 7 -32.13 -7.59 6.00
N PRO A 8 -31.48 -8.42 6.84
CA PRO A 8 -30.95 -9.69 6.37
C PRO A 8 -32.12 -10.44 5.74
N SER A 9 -31.98 -10.80 4.47
CA SER A 9 -33.07 -11.38 3.69
C SER A 9 -33.65 -12.58 4.42
N VAL A 10 -34.92 -12.47 4.79
CA VAL A 10 -35.77 -13.59 5.16
C VAL A 10 -35.78 -14.55 3.98
N ALA A 11 -35.35 -15.80 4.19
CA ALA A 11 -35.46 -16.96 3.29
C ALA A 11 -35.56 -16.64 1.77
N ARG A 12 -34.42 -16.73 1.05
CA ARG A 12 -34.30 -16.67 -0.42
C ARG A 12 -35.39 -17.51 -1.10
N ALA A 13 -36.43 -16.86 -1.62
CA ALA A 13 -37.25 -17.43 -2.67
C ALA A 13 -36.38 -17.57 -3.93
N LEU A 14 -36.55 -18.62 -4.74
CA LEU A 14 -35.79 -18.75 -6.00
C LEU A 14 -36.20 -17.61 -6.95
N HIS A 15 -35.40 -16.54 -7.03
CA HIS A 15 -35.54 -15.52 -8.07
C HIS A 15 -35.36 -16.17 -9.44
N PRO A 16 -36.08 -15.73 -10.49
CA PRO A 16 -35.85 -16.23 -11.85
C PRO A 16 -34.38 -16.04 -12.25
N ALA A 17 -33.82 -17.01 -12.97
CA ALA A 17 -32.45 -16.89 -13.47
C ALA A 17 -32.38 -15.79 -14.54
N LEU A 18 -31.30 -15.01 -14.55
CA LEU A 18 -31.02 -14.11 -15.68
C LEU A 18 -30.76 -14.96 -16.94
N PRO A 19 -31.42 -14.69 -18.07
CA PRO A 19 -31.13 -15.40 -19.32
C PRO A 19 -29.68 -15.11 -19.77
N CYS A 20 -28.91 -16.13 -20.12
CA CYS A 20 -27.55 -15.99 -20.66
C CYS A 20 -27.55 -16.24 -22.16
N ASP A 21 -26.69 -15.54 -22.92
CA ASP A 21 -26.44 -15.89 -24.34
C ASP A 21 -25.53 -17.12 -24.43
N VAL A 22 -24.51 -17.16 -23.57
CA VAL A 22 -23.62 -18.30 -23.39
C VAL A 22 -23.62 -18.68 -21.92
N ASP A 23 -24.07 -19.91 -21.64
CA ASP A 23 -24.20 -20.43 -20.29
C ASP A 23 -23.09 -21.45 -20.02
N LEU A 24 -22.01 -21.01 -19.36
CA LEU A 24 -20.85 -21.85 -19.01
C LEU A 24 -20.98 -22.36 -17.57
N PRO A 25 -20.24 -23.43 -17.19
CA PRO A 25 -20.30 -23.96 -15.82
C PRO A 25 -19.97 -22.92 -14.74
N THR A 26 -19.06 -21.99 -15.01
CA THR A 26 -18.57 -20.99 -14.04
C THR A 26 -19.02 -19.56 -14.37
N GLU A 27 -19.71 -19.35 -15.49
CA GLU A 27 -19.98 -18.01 -16.01
C GLU A 27 -21.27 -17.95 -16.84
N CYS A 28 -22.00 -16.85 -16.72
CA CYS A 28 -23.11 -16.44 -17.58
C CYS A 28 -22.63 -15.27 -18.43
N GLN A 29 -22.57 -15.43 -19.76
CA GLN A 29 -22.16 -14.35 -20.65
C GLN A 29 -23.36 -13.69 -21.34
N ILE A 30 -23.34 -12.36 -21.38
CA ILE A 30 -24.27 -11.53 -22.14
C ILE A 30 -23.48 -10.86 -23.27
N THR A 31 -23.81 -11.19 -24.51
CA THR A 31 -23.13 -10.71 -25.72
C THR A 31 -24.01 -9.80 -26.58
N THR A 32 -25.33 -9.85 -26.35
CA THR A 32 -26.36 -9.13 -27.08
C THR A 32 -27.26 -8.32 -26.13
N LEU A 33 -28.31 -7.70 -26.68
CA LEU A 33 -29.29 -6.93 -25.92
C LEU A 33 -30.29 -7.86 -25.20
N HIS A 34 -30.30 -7.79 -23.88
CA HIS A 34 -31.30 -8.39 -23.01
C HIS A 34 -32.22 -7.29 -22.49
N ASN A 35 -33.45 -7.25 -23.00
CA ASN A 35 -34.46 -6.27 -22.57
C ASN A 35 -35.35 -6.87 -21.47
N MET A 36 -35.13 -6.41 -20.24
CA MET A 36 -35.82 -6.83 -19.03
C MET A 36 -37.20 -6.15 -18.86
N GLY A 37 -37.61 -5.27 -19.79
CA GLY A 37 -38.90 -4.58 -19.74
C GLY A 37 -39.09 -3.83 -18.42
N ALA A 38 -40.20 -4.09 -17.73
CA ALA A 38 -40.56 -3.48 -16.45
C ALA A 38 -39.64 -3.86 -15.26
N GLY A 39 -38.50 -4.52 -15.52
CA GLY A 39 -37.50 -4.88 -14.52
C GLY A 39 -37.89 -6.15 -13.78
N GLY A 40 -37.51 -6.23 -12.51
CA GLY A 40 -37.64 -7.41 -11.66
C GLY A 40 -36.31 -7.81 -11.06
N MET A 41 -36.35 -8.91 -10.31
CA MET A 41 -35.23 -9.43 -9.54
C MET A 41 -34.75 -10.73 -10.16
N PHE A 42 -33.46 -10.82 -10.47
CA PHE A 42 -32.85 -11.93 -11.22
C PHE A 42 -31.66 -12.50 -10.45
N SER A 43 -31.51 -13.81 -10.47
CA SER A 43 -30.34 -14.49 -9.90
C SER A 43 -29.37 -14.97 -10.98
N VAL A 44 -28.08 -14.85 -10.70
CA VAL A 44 -26.97 -15.42 -11.47
C VAL A 44 -26.11 -16.22 -10.49
N PRO A 45 -26.24 -17.55 -10.39
CA PRO A 45 -25.55 -18.35 -9.37
C PRO A 45 -24.06 -18.60 -9.69
N LYS A 46 -23.43 -17.74 -10.50
CA LYS A 46 -22.07 -17.81 -11.03
C LYS A 46 -21.64 -16.42 -11.50
N ASN A 47 -20.43 -16.29 -12.04
CA ASN A 47 -19.95 -15.02 -12.60
C ASN A 47 -20.89 -14.52 -13.71
N LEU A 48 -21.15 -13.21 -13.74
CA LEU A 48 -21.85 -12.53 -14.83
C LEU A 48 -20.82 -11.73 -15.63
N HIS A 49 -20.66 -12.05 -16.91
CA HIS A 49 -19.74 -11.34 -17.80
C HIS A 49 -20.50 -10.74 -18.98
N LEU A 50 -20.53 -9.41 -19.08
CA LEU A 50 -20.96 -8.73 -20.29
C LEU A 50 -19.74 -8.63 -21.21
N VAL A 51 -19.89 -9.16 -22.43
CA VAL A 51 -18.80 -9.29 -23.41
C VAL A 51 -19.15 -8.54 -24.70
N GLY A 52 -18.19 -7.82 -25.27
CA GLY A 52 -18.35 -7.13 -26.55
C GLY A 52 -19.49 -6.10 -26.53
N SER A 53 -20.58 -6.37 -27.25
CA SER A 53 -21.77 -5.50 -27.29
C SER A 53 -22.85 -5.84 -26.26
N GLY A 54 -22.53 -6.69 -25.27
CA GLY A 54 -23.46 -7.11 -24.22
C GLY A 54 -24.17 -5.93 -23.57
N HIS A 55 -25.51 -6.02 -23.50
CA HIS A 55 -26.34 -4.93 -22.99
C HIS A 55 -27.54 -5.47 -22.21
N ILE A 56 -27.61 -5.20 -20.91
CA ILE A 56 -28.83 -5.40 -20.11
C ILE A 56 -29.61 -4.09 -20.06
N LYS A 57 -30.88 -4.10 -20.47
CA LYS A 57 -31.73 -2.90 -20.51
C LYS A 57 -33.00 -3.11 -19.69
N THR A 58 -33.42 -2.12 -18.93
CA THR A 58 -34.76 -2.05 -18.31
C THR A 58 -35.49 -0.76 -18.71
N ASP A 59 -36.81 -0.74 -18.54
CA ASP A 59 -37.67 0.40 -18.87
C ASP A 59 -37.52 1.54 -17.85
N PRO A 60 -37.68 2.81 -18.24
CA PRO A 60 -37.68 3.93 -17.30
C PRO A 60 -38.72 3.76 -16.20
N GLY A 61 -38.35 4.08 -14.96
CA GLY A 61 -39.23 4.01 -13.79
C GLY A 61 -39.43 2.61 -13.21
N SER A 62 -38.75 1.60 -13.77
CA SER A 62 -38.67 0.26 -13.19
C SER A 62 -37.59 0.14 -12.12
N THR A 63 -37.54 -1.03 -11.47
CA THR A 63 -36.41 -1.50 -10.67
C THR A 63 -35.87 -2.79 -11.28
N LEU A 64 -34.58 -2.85 -11.55
CA LEU A 64 -33.85 -4.05 -11.97
C LEU A 64 -32.89 -4.46 -10.85
N GLU A 65 -33.08 -5.64 -10.30
CA GLU A 65 -32.18 -6.21 -9.28
C GLU A 65 -31.47 -7.44 -9.84
N ILE A 66 -30.15 -7.51 -9.69
CA ILE A 66 -29.31 -8.61 -10.16
C ILE A 66 -28.47 -9.13 -8.99
N ASP A 67 -28.78 -10.35 -8.55
CA ASP A 67 -28.07 -11.06 -7.49
C ASP A 67 -27.08 -12.07 -8.10
N ILE A 68 -25.79 -11.81 -7.98
CA ILE A 68 -24.70 -12.56 -8.60
C ILE A 68 -23.93 -13.32 -7.51
N THR A 69 -23.91 -14.64 -7.59
CA THR A 69 -23.01 -15.50 -6.79
C THR A 69 -21.70 -15.67 -7.57
N GLY A 70 -20.83 -14.67 -7.50
CA GLY A 70 -19.61 -14.58 -8.28
C GLY A 70 -19.27 -13.13 -8.60
N ASP A 71 -18.44 -12.94 -9.63
CA ASP A 71 -18.02 -11.63 -10.13
C ASP A 71 -19.07 -11.03 -11.07
N LEU A 72 -19.15 -9.70 -11.10
CA LEU A 72 -19.65 -8.95 -12.26
C LEU A 72 -18.48 -8.40 -13.06
N VAL A 73 -18.31 -8.85 -14.30
CA VAL A 73 -17.34 -8.28 -15.23
C VAL A 73 -18.07 -7.62 -16.39
N MET A 74 -17.75 -6.36 -16.67
CA MET A 74 -18.24 -5.63 -17.83
C MET A 74 -17.05 -5.21 -18.69
N ASP A 75 -16.92 -5.79 -19.89
CA ASP A 75 -15.88 -5.39 -20.84
C ASP A 75 -16.15 -3.99 -21.43
N ASP A 76 -15.11 -3.39 -22.04
CA ASP A 76 -15.24 -2.12 -22.77
C ASP A 76 -16.36 -2.19 -23.83
N GLY A 77 -17.22 -1.17 -23.85
CA GLY A 77 -18.35 -1.05 -24.78
C GLY A 77 -19.67 -1.66 -24.29
N THR A 78 -19.64 -2.46 -23.22
CA THR A 78 -20.81 -3.14 -22.65
C THR A 78 -21.65 -2.22 -21.76
N LYS A 79 -22.93 -2.58 -21.54
CA LYS A 79 -23.90 -1.64 -20.96
C LYS A 79 -24.90 -2.29 -20.01
N ILE A 80 -25.25 -1.55 -18.95
CA ILE A 80 -26.49 -1.75 -18.18
C ILE A 80 -27.25 -0.42 -18.18
N THR A 81 -28.46 -0.37 -18.75
CA THR A 81 -29.20 0.90 -18.90
C THR A 81 -30.67 0.86 -18.54
N GLY A 82 -31.15 1.98 -18.00
CA GLY A 82 -32.57 2.24 -17.69
C GLY A 82 -32.94 3.70 -17.93
N ASN A 83 -32.40 4.29 -19.00
CA ASN A 83 -32.46 5.73 -19.27
C ASN A 83 -33.86 6.22 -19.67
N ALA A 84 -34.31 7.30 -19.06
CA ALA A 84 -35.52 8.02 -19.44
C ALA A 84 -35.24 9.06 -20.54
N ILE A 85 -36.05 9.07 -21.60
CA ILE A 85 -35.87 10.00 -22.75
C ILE A 85 -36.89 11.14 -22.80
N THR A 86 -37.85 11.18 -21.86
CA THR A 86 -38.93 12.20 -21.82
C THR A 86 -38.72 13.20 -20.69
N ALA A 87 -39.25 14.41 -20.84
CA ALA A 87 -39.08 15.49 -19.87
C ALA A 87 -39.70 15.19 -18.48
N SER A 88 -40.77 14.39 -18.45
CA SER A 88 -41.42 13.91 -17.24
C SER A 88 -40.95 12.51 -16.81
N GLY A 89 -40.01 11.91 -17.56
CA GLY A 89 -39.54 10.56 -17.33
C GLY A 89 -38.66 10.47 -16.10
N VAL A 90 -38.84 9.37 -15.36
CA VAL A 90 -37.98 8.95 -14.26
C VAL A 90 -37.16 7.79 -14.78
N ALA A 91 -35.83 7.87 -14.70
CA ALA A 91 -34.98 6.74 -15.09
C ALA A 91 -35.09 5.60 -14.05
N ALA A 92 -34.68 4.40 -14.43
CA ALA A 92 -34.85 3.21 -13.61
C ALA A 92 -33.95 3.20 -12.36
N THR A 93 -34.26 2.31 -11.43
CA THR A 93 -33.35 1.90 -10.36
C THR A 93 -32.65 0.61 -10.79
N VAL A 94 -31.34 0.54 -10.60
CA VAL A 94 -30.59 -0.73 -10.70
C VAL A 94 -29.94 -1.05 -9.36
N VAL A 95 -30.11 -2.28 -8.91
CA VAL A 95 -29.44 -2.84 -7.74
C VAL A 95 -28.61 -4.03 -8.20
N ILE A 96 -27.31 -3.98 -7.97
CA ILE A 96 -26.38 -5.04 -8.33
C ILE A 96 -25.75 -5.54 -7.03
N THR A 97 -25.99 -6.80 -6.70
CA THR A 97 -25.32 -7.46 -5.59
C THR A 97 -24.44 -8.56 -6.15
N ALA A 98 -23.13 -8.42 -6.05
CA ALA A 98 -22.16 -9.46 -6.38
C ALA A 98 -21.54 -10.00 -5.09
N THR A 99 -21.36 -11.31 -4.98
CA THR A 99 -20.65 -11.86 -3.82
C THR A 99 -19.15 -11.59 -3.89
N SER A 100 -18.60 -11.47 -5.09
CA SER A 100 -17.19 -11.22 -5.40
C SER A 100 -17.07 -9.93 -6.23
N ASP A 101 -15.98 -9.74 -6.97
CA ASP A 101 -15.61 -8.47 -7.59
C ASP A 101 -16.67 -7.90 -8.56
N VAL A 102 -16.75 -6.57 -8.60
CA VAL A 102 -17.46 -5.80 -9.63
C VAL A 102 -16.45 -5.00 -10.42
N VAL A 103 -16.21 -5.38 -11.68
CA VAL A 103 -15.22 -4.75 -12.56
C VAL A 103 -15.89 -4.16 -13.79
N LEU A 104 -15.84 -2.83 -13.91
CA LEU A 104 -16.20 -2.09 -15.10
C LEU A 104 -14.92 -1.71 -15.85
N LYS A 105 -14.62 -2.44 -16.93
CA LYS A 105 -13.39 -2.23 -17.69
C LYS A 105 -13.44 -1.00 -18.58
N GLY A 106 -12.26 -0.44 -18.84
CA GLY A 106 -12.12 0.71 -19.71
C GLY A 106 -10.72 0.86 -20.29
N SER A 107 -10.65 1.46 -21.48
CA SER A 107 -9.43 1.68 -22.25
C SER A 107 -8.90 3.12 -22.16
N GLY A 108 -9.53 3.96 -21.34
CA GLY A 108 -9.33 5.41 -21.29
C GLY A 108 -10.06 6.20 -22.39
N ALA A 109 -10.20 5.63 -23.59
CA ALA A 109 -10.99 6.22 -24.68
C ALA A 109 -12.48 5.86 -24.60
N SER A 110 -12.77 4.63 -24.19
CA SER A 110 -14.12 4.09 -23.95
C SER A 110 -14.10 3.18 -22.71
N GLY A 111 -15.28 2.73 -22.28
CA GLY A 111 -15.39 1.74 -21.23
C GLY A 111 -16.82 1.23 -21.07
N ALA A 112 -16.97 0.32 -20.12
CA ALA A 112 -18.26 -0.17 -19.65
C ALA A 112 -19.14 0.98 -19.14
N LEU A 113 -20.46 0.88 -19.34
CA LEU A 113 -21.42 1.92 -18.97
C LEU A 113 -22.59 1.37 -18.15
N ILE A 114 -22.73 1.84 -16.92
CA ILE A 114 -23.98 1.76 -16.15
C ILE A 114 -24.66 3.14 -16.21
N SER A 115 -25.89 3.19 -16.72
CA SER A 115 -26.58 4.47 -16.98
C SER A 115 -28.06 4.42 -16.61
N MET A 116 -28.45 5.27 -15.66
CA MET A 116 -29.84 5.54 -15.28
C MET A 116 -30.13 7.03 -15.43
N ASN A 117 -29.80 7.56 -16.60
CA ASN A 117 -29.88 8.98 -16.93
C ASN A 117 -31.29 9.38 -17.39
N GLN A 118 -31.63 10.65 -17.16
CA GLN A 118 -32.73 11.31 -17.84
C GLN A 118 -32.18 12.23 -18.94
N THR A 119 -32.31 11.81 -20.20
CA THR A 119 -31.60 12.40 -21.34
C THR A 119 -32.44 13.37 -22.17
N ALA A 120 -33.64 13.74 -21.72
CA ALA A 120 -34.47 14.68 -22.46
C ALA A 120 -33.85 16.08 -22.50
N SER A 121 -34.19 16.87 -23.52
CA SER A 121 -33.69 18.23 -23.69
C SER A 121 -34.31 19.26 -22.73
N SER A 122 -35.40 18.90 -22.05
CA SER A 122 -36.15 19.73 -21.10
C SER A 122 -36.53 18.96 -19.84
N CYS A 123 -36.90 19.68 -18.78
CA CYS A 123 -37.40 19.10 -17.54
C CYS A 123 -38.87 19.47 -17.29
N SER A 124 -39.70 18.45 -17.04
CA SER A 124 -41.12 18.58 -16.68
C SER A 124 -41.47 17.57 -15.57
N GLY A 125 -40.72 17.64 -14.47
CA GLY A 125 -40.94 16.81 -13.28
C GLY A 125 -40.27 15.43 -13.29
N GLY A 126 -39.50 15.09 -14.32
CA GLY A 126 -38.66 13.89 -14.36
C GLY A 126 -37.48 13.92 -13.37
N LYS A 127 -36.62 12.91 -13.42
CA LYS A 127 -35.36 12.81 -12.65
C LYS A 127 -34.45 11.67 -13.16
N GLY A 128 -33.17 11.74 -12.81
CA GLY A 128 -32.26 10.60 -12.87
C GLY A 128 -32.72 9.45 -11.97
N GLY A 129 -32.18 8.27 -12.23
CA GLY A 129 -32.53 7.03 -11.55
C GLY A 129 -31.68 6.78 -10.31
N THR A 130 -31.50 5.51 -9.95
CA THR A 130 -30.63 5.11 -8.84
C THR A 130 -29.73 3.97 -9.30
N VAL A 131 -28.46 4.00 -8.88
CA VAL A 131 -27.51 2.91 -9.07
C VAL A 131 -26.98 2.50 -7.71
N ASP A 132 -27.32 1.29 -7.28
CA ASP A 132 -26.82 0.67 -6.07
C ASP A 132 -25.94 -0.53 -6.44
N ILE A 133 -24.68 -0.52 -6.02
CA ILE A 133 -23.72 -1.60 -6.24
C ILE A 133 -23.17 -2.07 -4.90
N LEU A 134 -23.36 -3.35 -4.61
CA LEU A 134 -22.82 -4.04 -3.45
C LEU A 134 -21.94 -5.20 -3.93
N SER A 135 -20.65 -5.12 -3.66
CA SER A 135 -19.77 -6.30 -3.66
C SER A 135 -19.66 -6.77 -2.22
N THR A 136 -20.13 -7.96 -1.85
CA THR A 136 -20.18 -8.35 -0.43
C THR A 136 -18.82 -8.79 0.12
N GLU A 137 -18.00 -9.47 -0.68
CA GLU A 137 -16.69 -9.97 -0.29
C GLU A 137 -15.56 -9.46 -1.19
N GLY A 138 -15.84 -9.08 -2.44
CA GLY A 138 -14.80 -8.64 -3.40
C GLY A 138 -14.69 -7.13 -3.57
N ASP A 139 -13.96 -6.72 -4.59
CA ASP A 139 -13.65 -5.32 -4.88
C ASP A 139 -14.68 -4.65 -5.79
N ILE A 140 -14.65 -3.31 -5.86
CA ILE A 140 -15.33 -2.56 -6.92
C ILE A 140 -14.28 -1.75 -7.68
N LYS A 141 -14.13 -2.02 -8.99
CA LYS A 141 -13.22 -1.30 -9.87
C LYS A 141 -13.97 -0.63 -11.02
N VAL A 142 -13.79 0.67 -11.16
CA VAL A 142 -14.27 1.47 -12.30
C VAL A 142 -13.05 1.98 -13.05
N GLU A 143 -12.64 1.28 -14.09
CA GLU A 143 -11.41 1.60 -14.83
C GLU A 143 -11.55 2.87 -15.68
N ASN A 144 -10.41 3.43 -16.10
CA ASN A 144 -10.37 4.64 -16.91
C ASN A 144 -11.21 4.49 -18.20
N GLY A 145 -12.10 5.45 -18.45
CA GLY A 145 -13.05 5.43 -19.57
C GLY A 145 -14.40 4.76 -19.25
N ALA A 146 -14.48 3.92 -18.21
CA ALA A 146 -15.73 3.35 -17.71
C ALA A 146 -16.57 4.39 -16.97
N LYS A 147 -17.89 4.17 -16.92
CA LYS A 147 -18.85 5.19 -16.44
C LYS A 147 -20.01 4.60 -15.66
N ILE A 148 -20.33 5.22 -14.52
CA ILE A 148 -21.56 5.07 -13.76
C ILE A 148 -22.24 6.43 -13.72
N THR A 149 -23.43 6.54 -14.33
CA THR A 149 -24.10 7.84 -14.49
C THR A 149 -25.58 7.78 -14.14
N VAL A 150 -26.05 8.79 -13.42
CA VAL A 150 -27.46 9.07 -13.11
C VAL A 150 -27.81 10.52 -13.44
N ASP A 151 -27.15 11.06 -14.46
CA ASP A 151 -27.25 12.44 -14.91
C ASP A 151 -28.64 12.76 -15.48
N ALA A 152 -29.07 14.02 -15.35
CA ALA A 152 -30.38 14.45 -15.80
C ALA A 152 -30.43 15.89 -16.30
N LYS A 153 -31.39 16.19 -17.19
CA LYS A 153 -31.81 17.59 -17.40
C LYS A 153 -32.65 18.10 -16.24
N CYS A 154 -33.36 17.18 -15.60
CA CYS A 154 -34.03 17.31 -14.32
C CYS A 154 -33.07 17.10 -13.13
N PRO A 155 -33.54 16.99 -11.87
CA PRO A 155 -32.69 16.53 -10.77
C PRO A 155 -31.93 15.24 -11.12
N GLY A 156 -30.65 15.21 -10.77
CA GLY A 156 -29.81 14.03 -10.85
C GLY A 156 -30.32 12.91 -9.93
N GLY A 157 -29.86 11.70 -10.22
CA GLY A 157 -30.16 10.52 -9.42
C GLY A 157 -29.18 10.25 -8.29
N GLU A 158 -29.32 9.11 -7.64
CA GLU A 158 -28.45 8.66 -6.55
C GLU A 158 -27.49 7.55 -7.00
N ILE A 159 -26.26 7.58 -6.48
CA ILE A 159 -25.29 6.49 -6.65
C ILE A 159 -24.82 6.04 -5.27
N TYR A 160 -24.93 4.73 -5.00
CA TYR A 160 -24.40 4.09 -3.82
C TYR A 160 -23.52 2.91 -4.23
N MET A 161 -22.25 2.93 -3.81
CA MET A 161 -21.31 1.83 -4.04
C MET A 161 -20.72 1.38 -2.71
N LYS A 162 -20.72 0.07 -2.47
CA LYS A 162 -20.19 -0.49 -1.22
C LYS A 162 -19.46 -1.81 -1.46
N ALA A 163 -18.22 -1.86 -0.99
CA ALA A 163 -17.43 -3.08 -0.85
C ALA A 163 -17.02 -3.21 0.63
N PRO A 164 -17.84 -3.77 1.53
CA PRO A 164 -17.59 -3.75 2.97
C PRO A 164 -16.35 -4.56 3.39
N LYS A 165 -15.81 -5.36 2.48
CA LYS A 165 -14.61 -6.19 2.63
C LYS A 165 -13.59 -6.00 1.51
N GLY A 166 -13.91 -5.20 0.49
CA GLY A 166 -13.04 -5.02 -0.65
C GLY A 166 -12.48 -3.60 -0.72
N ILE A 167 -11.59 -3.39 -1.67
CA ILE A 167 -11.16 -2.07 -2.11
C ILE A 167 -12.21 -1.47 -3.05
N VAL A 168 -12.23 -0.14 -3.14
CA VAL A 168 -12.95 0.57 -4.20
C VAL A 168 -11.97 1.47 -4.96
N ALA A 169 -11.77 1.18 -6.25
CA ALA A 169 -10.91 1.96 -7.13
C ALA A 169 -11.72 2.62 -8.25
N VAL A 170 -11.60 3.93 -8.38
CA VAL A 170 -12.29 4.74 -9.39
C VAL A 170 -11.25 5.50 -10.23
N ASP A 171 -10.96 4.97 -11.42
CA ASP A 171 -10.20 5.64 -12.48
C ASP A 171 -11.12 6.21 -13.57
N GLY A 172 -12.38 5.77 -13.61
CA GLY A 172 -13.41 6.24 -14.54
C GLY A 172 -14.29 7.38 -13.99
N LEU A 173 -15.52 7.48 -14.50
CA LEU A 173 -16.47 8.52 -14.11
C LEU A 173 -17.64 7.95 -13.29
N VAL A 174 -17.86 8.51 -12.10
CA VAL A 174 -19.06 8.31 -11.27
C VAL A 174 -19.77 9.66 -11.14
N SER A 175 -20.95 9.82 -11.74
CA SER A 175 -21.59 11.13 -11.93
C SER A 175 -23.09 11.16 -11.64
N SER A 176 -23.48 12.12 -10.82
CA SER A 176 -24.85 12.65 -10.71
C SER A 176 -24.86 14.14 -11.06
N GLU A 177 -25.00 14.45 -12.35
CA GLU A 177 -25.06 15.82 -12.85
C GLU A 177 -26.48 16.24 -13.22
N SER A 178 -26.86 17.47 -12.86
CA SER A 178 -28.09 18.10 -13.30
C SER A 178 -27.88 19.42 -14.04
N LYS A 179 -28.67 19.58 -15.10
CA LYS A 179 -28.79 20.82 -15.88
C LYS A 179 -30.09 21.58 -15.59
N LEU A 180 -30.74 21.30 -14.45
CA LEU A 180 -31.95 21.98 -14.01
C LEU A 180 -31.68 23.46 -13.78
N THR A 181 -32.58 24.33 -14.22
CA THR A 181 -32.48 25.78 -14.04
C THR A 181 -33.81 26.32 -13.56
N GLY A 182 -33.79 27.30 -12.66
CA GLY A 182 -34.98 27.99 -12.15
C GLY A 182 -35.35 27.62 -10.70
N THR A 183 -35.98 28.58 -10.01
CA THR A 183 -36.18 28.59 -8.54
C THR A 183 -37.66 28.54 -8.14
N GLY A 184 -38.49 27.77 -8.87
CA GLY A 184 -39.93 27.65 -8.56
C GLY A 184 -40.20 27.27 -7.10
N GLY A 185 -41.44 27.43 -6.62
CA GLY A 185 -41.81 27.22 -5.20
C GLY A 185 -41.64 25.79 -4.64
N THR A 186 -41.02 24.89 -5.40
CA THR A 186 -40.56 23.57 -4.97
C THR A 186 -39.19 23.36 -5.59
N GLN A 187 -38.16 23.31 -4.77
CA GLN A 187 -36.77 23.31 -5.20
C GLN A 187 -36.18 21.93 -4.95
N ARG A 188 -36.21 21.10 -5.99
CA ARG A 188 -35.61 19.76 -5.96
C ARG A 188 -34.10 19.87 -6.12
N PRO A 189 -33.26 19.09 -5.43
CA PRO A 189 -31.81 19.12 -5.59
C PRO A 189 -31.41 19.08 -7.07
N GLY A 190 -30.38 19.83 -7.45
CA GLY A 190 -29.84 19.76 -8.80
C GLY A 190 -29.11 18.44 -8.95
N GLY A 191 -27.88 18.34 -8.45
CA GLY A 191 -27.19 17.05 -8.33
C GLY A 191 -27.88 16.14 -7.31
N GLY A 192 -27.69 14.83 -7.41
CA GLY A 192 -28.08 13.87 -6.37
C GLY A 192 -26.86 13.35 -5.59
N PRO A 193 -27.09 12.62 -4.49
CA PRO A 193 -26.02 12.16 -3.62
C PRO A 193 -25.19 11.04 -4.28
N VAL A 194 -23.90 11.02 -3.98
CA VAL A 194 -22.96 9.97 -4.38
C VAL A 194 -22.26 9.46 -3.13
N THR A 195 -22.40 8.17 -2.83
CA THR A 195 -21.79 7.52 -1.67
C THR A 195 -20.93 6.35 -2.12
N ILE A 196 -19.67 6.32 -1.69
CA ILE A 196 -18.73 5.23 -1.96
C ILE A 196 -18.10 4.79 -0.64
N ILE A 197 -18.23 3.50 -0.32
CA ILE A 197 -17.73 2.92 0.92
C ILE A 197 -16.89 1.69 0.61
N ALA A 198 -15.61 1.73 0.97
CA ALA A 198 -14.69 0.60 0.98
C ALA A 198 -14.43 0.14 2.42
N GLY A 199 -14.47 -1.16 2.66
CA GLY A 199 -13.98 -1.76 3.90
C GLY A 199 -12.45 -1.75 3.98
N CYS A 200 -11.80 -1.72 2.80
CA CYS A 200 -10.36 -1.57 2.64
C CYS A 200 -9.98 -0.14 2.22
N ASP A 201 -9.06 -0.05 1.28
CA ASP A 201 -8.64 1.18 0.64
C ASP A 201 -9.69 1.69 -0.34
N LEU A 202 -9.77 3.02 -0.43
CA LEU A 202 -10.53 3.72 -1.45
C LEU A 202 -9.59 4.62 -2.24
N THR A 203 -9.46 4.37 -3.54
CA THR A 203 -8.63 5.18 -4.43
C THR A 203 -9.50 5.84 -5.49
N VAL A 204 -9.41 7.17 -5.59
CA VAL A 204 -9.82 7.92 -6.79
C VAL A 204 -8.54 8.21 -7.57
N GLY A 205 -8.25 7.37 -8.57
CA GLY A 205 -7.01 7.45 -9.34
C GLY A 205 -6.92 8.70 -10.21
N THR A 206 -5.79 8.90 -10.89
CA THR A 206 -5.44 10.18 -11.56
C THR A 206 -6.44 10.65 -12.62
N THR A 207 -7.18 9.73 -13.23
CA THR A 207 -8.26 10.01 -14.20
C THR A 207 -9.65 9.92 -13.60
N GLY A 208 -9.75 9.45 -12.35
CA GLY A 208 -10.98 9.25 -11.62
C GLY A 208 -11.74 10.54 -11.38
N ILE A 209 -13.06 10.49 -11.57
CA ILE A 209 -13.96 11.59 -11.24
C ILE A 209 -15.17 11.05 -10.48
N VAL A 210 -15.33 11.50 -9.24
CA VAL A 210 -16.55 11.28 -8.43
C VAL A 210 -17.26 12.61 -8.27
N ARG A 211 -18.53 12.69 -8.69
CA ARG A 211 -19.21 13.98 -8.82
C ARG A 211 -20.69 13.99 -8.49
N SER A 212 -21.07 14.95 -7.67
CA SER A 212 -22.40 15.54 -7.66
C SER A 212 -22.32 16.96 -8.23
N LYS A 213 -23.09 17.26 -9.28
CA LYS A 213 -23.07 18.60 -9.88
C LYS A 213 -24.46 19.09 -10.16
N GLY A 214 -24.79 20.26 -9.64
CA GLY A 214 -26.08 20.90 -9.92
C GLY A 214 -25.91 22.30 -10.47
N ARG A 215 -26.92 22.79 -11.16
CA ARG A 215 -27.06 24.22 -11.46
C ARG A 215 -27.88 24.89 -10.38
N ASP A 216 -29.20 24.90 -10.56
CA ASP A 216 -30.15 25.49 -9.63
C ASP A 216 -31.16 24.41 -9.27
N PRO A 217 -31.34 24.09 -7.98
CA PRO A 217 -30.90 24.80 -6.77
C PRO A 217 -29.46 24.52 -6.27
N GLY A 218 -28.74 23.53 -6.78
CA GLY A 218 -27.37 23.24 -6.34
C GLY A 218 -27.01 21.75 -6.44
N ALA A 219 -25.82 21.37 -6.00
CA ALA A 219 -25.39 19.97 -5.94
C ALA A 219 -25.97 19.25 -4.71
N ASP A 220 -25.46 18.06 -4.43
CA ASP A 220 -25.74 17.29 -3.21
C ASP A 220 -24.46 16.61 -2.70
N LEU A 221 -24.56 15.86 -1.61
CA LEU A 221 -23.42 15.24 -0.93
C LEU A 221 -22.62 14.26 -1.82
N VAL A 222 -21.31 14.41 -1.78
CA VAL A 222 -20.36 13.33 -2.12
C VAL A 222 -19.74 12.81 -0.82
N HIS A 223 -19.99 11.54 -0.50
CA HIS A 223 -19.45 10.85 0.68
C HIS A 223 -18.48 9.76 0.24
N LEU A 224 -17.24 9.82 0.71
CA LEU A 224 -16.24 8.77 0.52
C LEU A 224 -15.82 8.20 1.88
N GLU A 225 -15.77 6.89 1.98
CA GLU A 225 -15.38 6.18 3.20
C GLU A 225 -14.47 5.01 2.85
N GLY A 226 -13.35 4.89 3.56
CA GLY A 226 -12.35 3.83 3.38
C GLY A 226 -11.91 3.32 4.75
N GLY A 227 -12.05 2.02 4.98
CA GLY A 227 -11.71 1.39 6.26
C GLY A 227 -10.23 1.42 6.58
N CYS A 228 -9.36 1.34 5.56
CA CYS A 228 -7.92 1.43 5.70
C CYS A 228 -7.47 2.80 5.15
N GLU A 229 -6.92 2.90 3.95
CA GLU A 229 -6.42 4.16 3.40
C GLU A 229 -7.38 4.81 2.41
N ILE A 230 -7.28 6.14 2.25
CA ILE A 230 -7.95 6.86 1.17
C ILE A 230 -6.93 7.66 0.37
N GLU A 231 -6.91 7.44 -0.93
CA GLU A 231 -6.06 8.16 -1.87
C GLU A 231 -6.90 8.89 -2.93
N ILE A 232 -6.69 10.20 -3.04
CA ILE A 232 -7.35 11.05 -4.02
C ILE A 232 -6.30 11.68 -4.92
N PHE A 233 -6.07 11.02 -6.05
CA PHE A 233 -5.23 11.48 -7.15
C PHE A 233 -6.04 12.07 -8.30
N GLY A 234 -7.35 11.82 -8.34
CA GLY A 234 -8.31 12.40 -9.27
C GLY A 234 -9.20 13.45 -8.62
N ARG A 235 -10.40 13.63 -9.17
CA ARG A 235 -11.33 14.70 -8.79
C ARG A 235 -12.52 14.16 -8.01
N VAL A 236 -12.77 14.75 -6.84
CA VAL A 236 -13.97 14.55 -6.02
C VAL A 236 -14.68 15.89 -5.91
N GLU A 237 -15.90 16.02 -6.45
CA GLU A 237 -16.59 17.31 -6.45
C GLU A 237 -18.08 17.27 -6.15
N SER A 238 -18.51 18.18 -5.29
CA SER A 238 -19.91 18.59 -5.12
C SER A 238 -20.02 20.07 -5.45
N THR A 239 -20.44 20.44 -6.67
CA THR A 239 -20.25 21.83 -7.15
C THR A 239 -21.40 22.35 -8.00
N GLY A 240 -21.56 23.68 -8.06
CA GLY A 240 -22.60 24.31 -8.88
C GLY A 240 -22.85 25.80 -8.62
N PRO A 241 -23.63 26.48 -9.48
CA PRO A 241 -24.21 27.79 -9.21
C PRO A 241 -24.94 27.89 -7.86
N GLY A 242 -25.80 26.95 -7.50
CA GLY A 242 -26.31 26.86 -6.13
C GLY A 242 -27.25 28.00 -5.69
N HIS A 243 -28.01 28.61 -6.60
CA HIS A 243 -28.78 29.86 -6.38
C HIS A 243 -29.77 29.90 -5.20
N THR A 244 -30.20 28.75 -4.68
CA THR A 244 -31.32 28.65 -3.74
C THR A 244 -31.29 27.29 -3.02
N ILE A 245 -31.98 27.13 -1.89
CA ILE A 245 -31.82 25.95 -1.02
C ILE A 245 -32.76 24.83 -1.47
N PRO A 246 -32.26 23.63 -1.82
CA PRO A 246 -33.13 22.49 -2.09
C PRO A 246 -34.00 22.14 -0.89
N ASP A 247 -35.32 22.08 -1.09
CA ASP A 247 -36.32 21.90 -0.02
C ASP A 247 -37.24 20.68 -0.21
N ASN A 248 -37.27 20.05 -1.38
CA ASN A 248 -38.15 18.91 -1.63
C ASN A 248 -37.65 17.93 -2.73
N PRO A 249 -36.96 16.83 -2.38
CA PRO A 249 -36.46 16.56 -1.04
C PRO A 249 -35.37 17.56 -0.64
N VAL A 250 -35.18 17.71 0.66
CA VAL A 250 -34.05 18.47 1.21
C VAL A 250 -32.75 17.78 0.82
N ASN A 251 -31.70 18.54 0.51
CA ASN A 251 -30.39 17.97 0.19
C ASN A 251 -29.68 17.41 1.44
N HIS A 252 -28.64 16.62 1.21
CA HIS A 252 -27.86 15.96 2.26
C HIS A 252 -26.81 16.88 2.89
N CYS A 253 -26.59 18.07 2.31
CA CYS A 253 -25.60 19.03 2.78
C CYS A 253 -26.04 19.90 3.96
N ASN A 254 -27.33 19.96 4.29
CA ASN A 254 -27.80 20.97 5.23
C ASN A 254 -27.72 20.57 6.71
N GLY A 255 -28.00 21.55 7.58
CA GLY A 255 -28.08 21.39 9.03
C GLY A 255 -29.07 20.35 9.56
N LEU A 256 -30.01 19.83 8.76
CA LEU A 256 -30.88 18.74 9.19
C LEU A 256 -30.16 17.39 9.13
N ASN A 257 -29.33 17.19 8.10
CA ASN A 257 -28.57 15.96 7.90
C ASN A 257 -27.18 16.02 8.55
N ARG A 258 -26.61 17.22 8.71
CA ARG A 258 -25.31 17.47 9.35
C ARG A 258 -25.47 18.62 10.36
N PRO A 259 -25.85 18.36 11.63
CA PRO A 259 -26.31 19.37 12.59
C PRO A 259 -25.36 20.53 12.90
N ASP A 260 -24.07 20.38 12.63
CA ASP A 260 -23.04 21.41 12.80
C ASP A 260 -22.83 22.27 11.54
N LYS A 261 -23.53 21.99 10.44
CA LYS A 261 -23.41 22.69 9.16
C LYS A 261 -24.54 23.69 8.92
N PRO A 262 -24.32 24.74 8.10
CA PRO A 262 -25.35 25.71 7.77
C PRO A 262 -26.58 25.06 7.11
N SER A 263 -27.78 25.53 7.48
CA SER A 263 -29.04 25.06 6.89
C SER A 263 -29.21 25.44 5.41
N ASN A 264 -28.44 26.41 4.93
CA ASN A 264 -28.45 26.90 3.54
C ASN A 264 -27.29 26.32 2.69
N SER A 265 -26.77 25.14 3.05
CA SER A 265 -25.69 24.52 2.31
C SER A 265 -26.20 23.86 1.02
N THR A 266 -25.58 24.14 -0.13
CA THR A 266 -26.04 23.63 -1.45
C THR A 266 -25.01 22.76 -2.18
N ALA A 267 -23.85 22.57 -1.59
CA ALA A 267 -22.81 21.68 -2.09
C ALA A 267 -21.94 21.22 -0.92
N CYS A 268 -21.53 19.95 -0.92
CA CYS A 268 -20.72 19.41 0.16
C CYS A 268 -19.98 18.12 -0.21
N VAL A 269 -18.78 17.98 0.34
CA VAL A 269 -17.98 16.74 0.26
C VAL A 269 -17.59 16.33 1.67
N GLU A 270 -17.70 15.04 1.99
CA GLU A 270 -17.11 14.48 3.19
C GLU A 270 -16.31 13.21 2.89
N ILE A 271 -15.16 13.07 3.54
CA ILE A 271 -14.22 11.96 3.32
C ILE A 271 -13.79 11.42 4.69
N TRP A 272 -14.06 10.15 4.96
CA TRP A 272 -13.80 9.50 6.25
C TRP A 272 -12.87 8.29 6.08
N SER A 273 -11.65 8.37 6.62
CA SER A 273 -10.65 7.29 6.58
C SER A 273 -10.45 6.64 7.95
N GLY A 274 -10.41 5.30 7.98
CA GLY A 274 -10.06 4.51 9.16
C GLY A 274 -8.54 4.40 9.41
N GLY A 275 -7.73 4.79 8.43
CA GLY A 275 -6.27 4.82 8.43
C GLY A 275 -5.75 6.16 7.93
N THR A 276 -4.85 6.16 6.94
CA THR A 276 -4.28 7.39 6.38
C THR A 276 -5.19 7.99 5.28
N LEU A 277 -5.00 9.28 4.98
CA LEU A 277 -5.71 9.97 3.91
C LEU A 277 -4.77 10.89 3.14
N THR A 278 -4.64 10.68 1.84
CA THR A 278 -3.81 11.49 0.95
C THR A 278 -4.63 12.13 -0.16
N ILE A 279 -4.51 13.45 -0.32
CA ILE A 279 -5.00 14.20 -1.48
C ILE A 279 -3.78 14.80 -2.17
N ASN A 280 -3.55 14.44 -3.44
CA ASN A 280 -2.34 14.86 -4.15
C ASN A 280 -2.65 15.49 -5.51
N ALA A 281 -2.44 16.80 -5.62
CA ALA A 281 -2.57 17.62 -6.81
C ALA A 281 -1.22 17.91 -7.49
N PHE A 282 -0.12 17.29 -7.07
CA PHE A 282 1.22 17.56 -7.56
C PHE A 282 1.62 16.63 -8.71
N ASP A 283 2.42 17.18 -9.62
CA ASP A 283 2.97 16.53 -10.81
C ASP A 283 1.91 15.92 -11.74
N VAL A 284 1.92 14.60 -11.94
CA VAL A 284 0.96 13.90 -12.82
C VAL A 284 -0.42 13.70 -12.19
N ASN A 285 -0.55 13.98 -10.89
CA ASN A 285 -1.81 13.81 -10.16
C ASN A 285 -2.70 15.05 -10.30
N ASN A 286 -4.01 14.83 -10.28
CA ASN A 286 -5.05 15.85 -10.37
C ASN A 286 -5.93 15.88 -9.11
N GLY A 287 -5.37 15.49 -7.96
CA GLY A 287 -6.07 15.36 -6.69
C GLY A 287 -6.80 16.63 -6.31
N GLN A 288 -8.12 16.62 -6.36
CA GLN A 288 -8.93 17.80 -6.09
C GLN A 288 -10.20 17.43 -5.35
N VAL A 289 -10.42 18.06 -4.21
CA VAL A 289 -11.68 18.03 -3.45
C VAL A 289 -12.34 19.39 -3.58
N ASN A 290 -13.41 19.46 -4.36
CA ASN A 290 -14.06 20.69 -4.80
C ASN A 290 -15.50 20.79 -4.29
N ALA A 291 -15.79 21.83 -3.51
CA ALA A 291 -17.13 22.21 -3.11
C ALA A 291 -17.53 23.63 -3.53
N ASP A 292 -16.93 24.16 -4.60
CA ASP A 292 -17.21 25.52 -5.07
C ASP A 292 -18.70 25.69 -5.38
N THR A 293 -19.30 26.72 -4.79
CA THR A 293 -20.71 27.09 -5.02
C THR A 293 -20.83 28.55 -5.46
N ALA A 294 -22.06 29.04 -5.65
CA ALA A 294 -22.35 30.44 -5.98
C ALA A 294 -21.59 30.92 -7.24
N GLN A 295 -21.45 30.04 -8.24
CA GLN A 295 -20.71 30.31 -9.49
C GLN A 295 -21.46 31.29 -10.42
N SER A 296 -22.76 31.45 -10.22
CA SER A 296 -23.61 32.42 -10.90
C SER A 296 -24.86 32.58 -10.06
N GLY A 297 -25.03 33.74 -9.41
CA GLY A 297 -26.10 34.08 -8.45
C GLY A 297 -26.21 33.14 -7.22
N GLY A 298 -27.02 33.53 -6.23
CA GLY A 298 -27.09 32.85 -4.91
C GLY A 298 -26.08 33.36 -3.89
N ASN A 299 -26.34 33.09 -2.62
CA ASN A 299 -25.48 33.36 -1.45
C ASN A 299 -25.39 32.14 -0.50
N GLU A 300 -25.78 30.97 -1.00
CA GLU A 300 -25.79 29.69 -0.31
C GLU A 300 -24.36 29.22 -0.01
N ILE A 301 -24.15 28.43 1.04
CA ILE A 301 -22.80 28.04 1.51
C ILE A 301 -22.46 26.63 1.02
N ALA A 302 -21.17 26.31 0.96
CA ALA A 302 -20.70 24.95 0.75
C ALA A 302 -19.68 24.57 1.82
N TRP A 303 -19.48 23.27 2.01
CA TRP A 303 -18.51 22.79 3.00
C TRP A 303 -17.80 21.49 2.59
N ILE A 304 -16.61 21.30 3.14
CA ILE A 304 -15.78 20.10 2.97
C ILE A 304 -15.36 19.62 4.35
N ASP A 305 -15.56 18.34 4.63
CA ASP A 305 -15.06 17.68 5.84
C ASP A 305 -14.11 16.53 5.45
N ILE A 306 -12.89 16.55 5.99
CA ILE A 306 -11.85 15.54 5.75
C ILE A 306 -11.43 15.00 7.10
N PHE A 307 -11.79 13.75 7.39
CA PHE A 307 -11.53 13.10 8.66
C PHE A 307 -10.75 11.80 8.45
N ALA A 308 -9.71 11.60 9.26
CA ALA A 308 -8.95 10.37 9.25
C ALA A 308 -8.57 9.97 10.68
N LYS A 309 -8.40 8.67 10.90
CA LYS A 309 -7.81 8.19 12.15
C LYS A 309 -6.31 8.44 12.14
N GLY A 310 -5.62 8.06 11.07
CA GLY A 310 -4.20 8.25 10.85
C GLY A 310 -3.86 9.58 10.16
N ASN A 311 -2.67 9.63 9.58
CA ASN A 311 -2.11 10.84 8.97
C ASN A 311 -2.96 11.36 7.81
N ILE A 312 -3.08 12.69 7.71
CA ILE A 312 -3.69 13.38 6.55
C ILE A 312 -2.59 14.15 5.81
N LYS A 313 -2.44 13.89 4.50
CA LYS A 313 -1.55 14.64 3.61
C LYS A 313 -2.35 15.38 2.54
N ILE A 314 -2.20 16.70 2.48
CA ILE A 314 -2.79 17.54 1.41
C ILE A 314 -1.65 18.18 0.62
N ILE A 315 -1.35 17.59 -0.53
CA ILE A 315 -0.26 18.00 -1.40
C ILE A 315 -0.85 18.80 -2.54
N GLY A 316 -0.74 20.13 -2.48
CA GLY A 316 -1.16 21.03 -3.54
C GLY A 316 -0.14 21.16 -4.66
N ASP A 317 -0.61 21.55 -5.84
CA ASP A 317 0.26 21.98 -6.93
C ASP A 317 1.10 23.21 -6.50
N THR A 318 2.28 23.38 -7.07
CA THR A 318 3.17 24.53 -6.83
C THR A 318 3.10 25.60 -7.91
N THR A 319 2.51 25.28 -9.08
CA THR A 319 2.51 26.16 -10.27
C THR A 319 1.13 26.41 -10.88
N GLY A 320 0.13 25.60 -10.53
CA GLY A 320 -1.24 25.74 -11.02
C GLY A 320 -2.02 26.91 -10.41
N ILE A 321 -3.33 26.92 -10.70
CA ILE A 321 -4.29 27.92 -10.17
C ILE A 321 -5.37 27.28 -9.29
N VAL A 322 -5.35 25.96 -9.16
CA VAL A 322 -6.37 25.18 -8.44
C VAL A 322 -5.75 24.64 -7.17
N TYR A 323 -6.49 24.77 -6.07
CA TYR A 323 -6.07 24.21 -4.79
C TYR A 323 -6.47 22.74 -4.70
N ALA A 324 -5.73 21.93 -3.96
CA ALA A 324 -6.06 20.52 -3.73
C ALA A 324 -7.41 20.36 -3.02
N VAL A 325 -7.74 21.27 -2.09
CA VAL A 325 -9.03 21.30 -1.40
C VAL A 325 -9.60 22.70 -1.48
N HIS A 326 -10.82 22.86 -1.99
CA HIS A 326 -11.43 24.19 -2.02
C HIS A 326 -12.96 24.25 -2.04
N ALA A 327 -13.48 25.26 -1.35
CA ALA A 327 -14.89 25.59 -1.24
C ALA A 327 -15.09 27.12 -1.42
N ASN A 328 -14.86 27.60 -2.63
CA ASN A 328 -14.88 29.01 -3.00
C ASN A 328 -16.27 29.51 -3.41
N GLN A 329 -16.44 30.84 -3.33
CA GLN A 329 -17.58 31.60 -3.85
C GLN A 329 -17.11 32.89 -4.55
N SER A 330 -16.32 32.71 -5.61
CA SER A 330 -15.57 33.80 -6.26
C SER A 330 -16.35 34.56 -7.34
N HIS A 331 -17.63 34.30 -7.57
CA HIS A 331 -18.36 34.81 -8.75
C HIS A 331 -19.52 35.78 -8.43
N VAL A 332 -20.00 35.80 -7.19
CA VAL A 332 -21.14 36.61 -6.73
C VAL A 332 -20.75 37.62 -5.65
N THR A 333 -21.38 38.80 -5.64
CA THR A 333 -21.18 39.83 -4.60
C THR A 333 -21.96 39.53 -3.34
N ASN A 334 -21.45 39.94 -2.17
CA ASN A 334 -22.08 39.73 -0.85
C ASN A 334 -22.27 38.25 -0.47
N SER A 335 -21.33 37.41 -0.91
CA SER A 335 -21.28 35.98 -0.64
C SER A 335 -20.39 35.63 0.55
N ASN A 336 -20.36 34.36 0.95
CA ASN A 336 -19.50 33.87 2.03
C ASN A 336 -18.62 32.74 1.50
N GLY A 337 -17.32 32.73 1.78
CA GLY A 337 -16.50 31.56 1.49
C GLY A 337 -17.03 30.31 2.20
N GLY A 338 -16.72 29.14 1.67
CA GLY A 338 -17.16 27.88 2.26
C GLY A 338 -16.50 27.54 3.60
N ILE A 339 -16.85 26.38 4.14
CA ILE A 339 -16.27 25.82 5.37
C ILE A 339 -15.43 24.61 5.00
N VAL A 340 -14.15 24.59 5.39
CA VAL A 340 -13.27 23.42 5.22
C VAL A 340 -12.79 22.96 6.59
N THR A 341 -13.07 21.70 6.93
CA THR A 341 -12.64 21.06 8.17
C THR A 341 -11.73 19.89 7.85
N VAL A 342 -10.53 19.86 8.43
CA VAL A 342 -9.56 18.76 8.32
C VAL A 342 -9.19 18.30 9.72
N LYS A 343 -9.40 17.02 10.04
CA LYS A 343 -9.12 16.49 11.38
C LYS A 343 -8.52 15.09 11.33
N SER A 344 -7.33 14.93 11.89
CA SER A 344 -6.72 13.62 12.16
C SER A 344 -6.81 13.32 13.66
N THR A 345 -7.41 12.20 14.06
CA THR A 345 -7.61 11.90 15.49
C THR A 345 -6.36 11.33 16.17
N ASP A 346 -5.63 10.45 15.49
CA ASP A 346 -4.49 9.71 16.05
C ASP A 346 -3.17 10.04 15.31
N GLY A 347 -3.23 10.82 14.21
CA GLY A 347 -2.08 11.13 13.36
C GLY A 347 -1.83 12.62 13.18
N SER A 348 -0.92 12.93 12.25
CA SER A 348 -0.55 14.30 11.86
C SER A 348 -1.38 14.80 10.68
N VAL A 349 -1.36 16.12 10.46
CA VAL A 349 -1.83 16.75 9.22
C VAL A 349 -0.65 17.49 8.59
N THR A 350 -0.30 17.16 7.34
CA THR A 350 0.76 17.81 6.58
C THR A 350 0.21 18.44 5.31
N THR A 351 0.61 19.67 5.01
CA THR A 351 0.22 20.37 3.79
C THR A 351 1.40 20.94 3.00
N SER A 352 1.29 20.98 1.67
CA SER A 352 2.26 21.63 0.77
C SER A 352 1.56 22.27 -0.44
N GLY A 353 2.25 23.15 -1.16
CA GLY A 353 1.72 23.79 -2.39
C GLY A 353 0.40 24.55 -2.19
N LEU A 354 -0.44 24.65 -3.21
CA LEU A 354 -1.79 25.22 -3.14
C LEU A 354 -2.75 24.25 -2.41
N ALA A 355 -2.67 24.20 -1.08
CA ALA A 355 -3.32 23.15 -0.29
C ALA A 355 -4.82 23.38 -0.08
N VAL A 356 -5.22 24.45 0.61
CA VAL A 356 -6.63 24.68 1.00
C VAL A 356 -7.12 26.09 0.67
N GLN A 357 -8.33 26.22 0.09
CA GLN A 357 -8.94 27.51 -0.25
C GLN A 357 -10.44 27.61 0.08
N ALA A 358 -10.85 28.68 0.73
CA ALA A 358 -12.25 28.98 1.07
C ALA A 358 -12.55 30.48 0.82
N ASN A 359 -12.30 30.93 -0.40
CA ASN A 359 -12.32 32.35 -0.75
C ASN A 359 -13.71 32.85 -1.20
N ALA A 360 -14.03 34.11 -0.93
CA ALA A 360 -15.11 34.87 -1.57
C ALA A 360 -14.68 36.34 -1.77
N THR A 361 -14.18 36.64 -2.97
CA THR A 361 -13.39 37.86 -3.22
C THR A 361 -14.14 38.98 -3.94
N LYS A 362 -15.39 38.75 -4.35
CA LYS A 362 -16.23 39.75 -5.04
C LYS A 362 -16.79 40.79 -4.07
N GLY A 363 -17.12 41.98 -4.56
CA GLY A 363 -17.50 43.12 -3.72
C GLY A 363 -18.53 42.79 -2.63
N GLY A 364 -18.22 43.17 -1.38
CA GLY A 364 -19.06 42.95 -0.20
C GLY A 364 -18.99 41.56 0.41
N SER A 365 -18.28 40.60 -0.20
CA SER A 365 -18.20 39.22 0.26
C SER A 365 -17.28 39.02 1.47
N HIS A 366 -17.54 37.93 2.21
CA HIS A 366 -16.82 37.52 3.41
C HIS A 366 -16.01 36.25 3.15
N GLY A 367 -14.74 36.20 3.58
CA GLY A 367 -13.94 34.97 3.48
C GLY A 367 -14.53 33.81 4.30
N GLY A 368 -14.17 32.58 3.93
CA GLY A 368 -14.70 31.35 4.55
C GLY A 368 -14.05 30.98 5.89
N LYS A 369 -14.29 29.74 6.32
CA LYS A 369 -13.69 29.16 7.52
C LYS A 369 -12.86 27.93 7.16
N ILE A 370 -11.61 27.89 7.63
CA ILE A 370 -10.72 26.74 7.51
C ILE A 370 -10.30 26.30 8.91
N THR A 371 -10.40 25.01 9.19
CA THR A 371 -10.07 24.41 10.48
C THR A 371 -9.23 23.16 10.25
N ILE A 372 -8.03 23.11 10.83
CA ILE A 372 -7.09 22.00 10.67
C ILE A 372 -6.61 21.54 12.05
N HIS A 373 -7.03 20.36 12.48
CA HIS A 373 -6.71 19.82 13.80
C HIS A 373 -6.01 18.46 13.70
N ALA A 374 -5.07 18.16 14.60
CA ALA A 374 -4.37 16.89 14.65
C ALA A 374 -4.09 16.41 16.08
N GLY A 375 -4.17 15.09 16.30
CA GLY A 375 -3.78 14.38 17.51
C GLY A 375 -4.79 14.43 18.68
N GLY A 376 -4.32 14.02 19.86
CA GLY A 376 -5.12 14.00 21.08
C GLY A 376 -4.57 13.08 22.17
N VAL A 377 -5.19 13.07 23.34
CA VAL A 377 -4.81 12.18 24.45
C VAL A 377 -4.85 10.71 23.99
N GLY A 378 -3.68 10.06 23.93
CA GLY A 378 -3.52 8.67 23.52
C GLY A 378 -3.05 8.47 22.06
N ALA A 379 -2.93 9.54 21.27
CA ALA A 379 -2.42 9.48 19.91
C ALA A 379 -0.88 9.35 19.86
N PRO A 380 -0.30 8.50 18.98
CA PRO A 380 1.15 8.34 18.81
C PRO A 380 1.82 9.54 18.12
N ASP A 381 1.07 10.30 17.30
CA ASP A 381 1.50 11.55 16.64
C ASP A 381 0.39 12.61 16.80
N GLY A 382 0.64 13.84 16.34
CA GLY A 382 -0.35 14.91 16.35
C GLY A 382 0.11 16.21 15.73
N ASN A 383 1.18 16.23 14.94
CA ASN A 383 1.69 17.46 14.34
C ASN A 383 0.69 18.07 13.35
N VAL A 384 0.61 19.40 13.33
CA VAL A 384 0.05 20.14 12.18
C VAL A 384 1.23 20.83 11.50
N ASP A 385 1.66 20.31 10.35
CA ASP A 385 2.76 20.88 9.56
C ASP A 385 2.23 21.51 8.28
N PHE A 386 2.24 22.84 8.23
CA PHE A 386 1.81 23.59 7.05
C PHE A 386 2.87 23.64 5.94
N GLY A 387 4.09 23.15 6.16
CA GLY A 387 5.17 23.16 5.18
C GLY A 387 5.32 24.50 4.47
N ALA A 388 5.59 24.45 3.16
CA ALA A 388 5.56 25.61 2.27
C ALA A 388 4.21 25.72 1.52
N SER A 389 3.09 25.50 2.23
CA SER A 389 1.75 25.54 1.62
C SER A 389 1.12 26.93 1.61
N SER A 390 0.22 27.16 0.66
CA SER A 390 -0.75 28.25 0.64
C SER A 390 -2.09 27.75 1.18
N ILE A 391 -2.63 28.48 2.16
CA ILE A 391 -3.95 28.27 2.74
C ILE A 391 -4.68 29.61 2.78
N GLN A 392 -5.86 29.71 2.17
CA GLN A 392 -6.55 30.99 1.99
C GLN A 392 -8.03 30.95 2.36
N ALA A 393 -8.47 31.95 3.13
CA ALA A 393 -9.87 32.24 3.42
C ALA A 393 -10.15 33.74 3.14
N LEU A 394 -9.87 34.17 1.92
CA LEU A 394 -9.92 35.56 1.50
C LEU A 394 -11.35 36.06 1.34
N GLY A 395 -11.62 37.24 1.91
CA GLY A 395 -12.79 38.04 1.61
C GLY A 395 -12.55 39.10 0.53
N ALA A 396 -13.59 39.89 0.26
CA ALA A 396 -13.51 41.00 -0.66
C ALA A 396 -12.63 42.14 -0.13
N SER A 397 -12.06 42.95 -1.01
CA SER A 397 -11.36 44.19 -0.65
C SER A 397 -12.22 45.45 -0.86
N THR A 398 -13.36 45.31 -1.52
CA THR A 398 -14.27 46.41 -1.92
C THR A 398 -15.72 46.04 -1.66
N GLY A 399 -16.65 46.98 -1.79
CA GLY A 399 -18.10 46.77 -1.58
C GLY A 399 -18.59 47.14 -0.18
N THR A 400 -19.83 46.78 0.15
CA THR A 400 -20.46 47.08 1.44
C THR A 400 -20.03 46.08 2.51
N SER A 401 -19.38 46.56 3.56
CA SER A 401 -18.91 45.77 4.71
C SER A 401 -18.12 44.49 4.35
N PRO A 402 -17.09 44.57 3.48
CA PRO A 402 -16.27 43.42 3.16
C PRO A 402 -15.56 42.87 4.41
N LYS A 403 -15.33 41.56 4.48
CA LYS A 403 -14.71 40.92 5.63
C LYS A 403 -13.76 39.78 5.24
N GLY A 404 -12.59 39.66 5.86
CA GLY A 404 -11.75 38.46 5.75
C GLY A 404 -12.39 37.22 6.41
N GLY A 405 -11.80 36.05 6.16
CA GLY A 405 -12.25 34.77 6.72
C GLY A 405 -11.58 34.40 8.05
N SER A 406 -11.57 33.10 8.34
CA SER A 406 -10.89 32.52 9.51
C SER A 406 -10.09 31.28 9.13
N ILE A 407 -8.86 31.19 9.64
CA ILE A 407 -8.00 30.01 9.56
C ILE A 407 -7.62 29.63 10.98
N GLU A 408 -7.89 28.39 11.37
CA GLU A 408 -7.58 27.83 12.68
C GLU A 408 -6.75 26.56 12.52
N GLY A 409 -5.58 26.51 13.19
CA GLY A 409 -4.71 25.34 13.27
C GLY A 409 -4.50 24.93 14.72
N VAL A 410 -4.80 23.68 15.07
CA VAL A 410 -4.62 23.15 16.44
C VAL A 410 -3.88 21.83 16.38
N SER A 411 -2.75 21.75 17.08
CA SER A 411 -2.05 20.50 17.35
C SER A 411 -2.19 20.17 18.84
N PHE A 412 -2.90 19.10 19.17
CA PHE A 412 -3.21 18.75 20.57
C PHE A 412 -2.02 18.12 21.30
N THR A 413 -1.25 17.26 20.62
CA THR A 413 -0.11 16.53 21.19
C THR A 413 1.22 16.78 20.48
N GLY A 414 1.19 17.41 19.30
CA GLY A 414 2.36 17.68 18.49
C GLY A 414 2.75 19.16 18.43
N ALA A 415 3.70 19.44 17.55
CA ALA A 415 4.09 20.79 17.17
C ALA A 415 3.20 21.33 16.05
N LEU A 416 3.14 22.66 15.97
CA LEU A 416 2.58 23.35 14.82
C LEU A 416 3.70 24.00 14.02
N LEU A 417 3.90 23.55 12.79
CA LEU A 417 5.06 23.86 11.96
C LEU A 417 4.68 24.57 10.66
N GLY A 418 5.64 25.29 10.08
CA GLY A 418 5.56 25.81 8.72
C GLY A 418 6.88 26.44 8.28
N THR A 419 7.17 26.34 6.98
CA THR A 419 8.46 26.75 6.41
C THR A 419 8.33 28.01 5.54
N VAL A 420 9.49 28.60 5.19
CA VAL A 420 9.56 29.76 4.30
C VAL A 420 8.95 29.42 2.95
N GLY A 421 8.15 30.33 2.39
CA GLY A 421 7.39 30.11 1.16
C GLY A 421 5.91 29.77 1.41
N GLY A 422 5.56 29.34 2.62
CA GLY A 422 4.17 29.14 3.02
C GLY A 422 3.38 30.45 3.22
N GLN A 423 2.06 30.35 3.16
CA GLN A 423 1.11 31.44 3.40
C GLN A 423 -0.16 30.96 4.13
N LEU A 424 -0.54 31.65 5.22
CA LEU A 424 -1.89 31.61 5.80
C LEU A 424 -2.57 32.97 5.57
N ASN A 425 -3.58 33.03 4.71
CA ASN A 425 -4.20 34.29 4.30
C ASN A 425 -5.72 34.29 4.46
N ALA A 426 -6.18 34.81 5.60
CA ALA A 426 -7.56 35.12 5.89
C ALA A 426 -7.90 36.60 5.65
N GLY A 427 -7.14 37.29 4.79
CA GLY A 427 -7.32 38.72 4.51
C GLY A 427 -8.65 39.07 3.84
N GLY A 428 -8.92 40.37 3.69
CA GLY A 428 -10.18 40.93 3.21
C GLY A 428 -10.73 41.97 4.17
N GLY A 429 -11.62 42.85 3.68
CA GLY A 429 -12.34 43.82 4.47
C GLY A 429 -11.55 45.06 4.90
N GLY A 430 -11.57 46.12 4.09
CA GLY A 430 -11.01 47.44 4.45
C GLY A 430 -9.52 47.44 4.79
N VAL A 431 -9.00 48.60 5.20
CA VAL A 431 -7.64 48.72 5.75
C VAL A 431 -7.78 49.12 7.22
N PRO A 432 -7.34 48.28 8.18
CA PRO A 432 -6.70 46.97 8.01
C PRO A 432 -7.69 45.82 7.75
N ALA A 433 -7.20 44.72 7.16
CA ALA A 433 -7.97 43.49 6.96
C ALA A 433 -8.50 42.93 8.29
N ASN A 434 -9.74 42.43 8.29
CA ASN A 434 -10.50 42.07 9.51
C ASN A 434 -10.84 40.57 9.64
N GLY A 435 -10.07 39.69 8.97
CA GLY A 435 -10.12 38.24 9.19
C GLY A 435 -9.33 37.78 10.41
N THR A 436 -9.15 36.47 10.58
CA THR A 436 -8.43 35.88 11.73
C THR A 436 -7.56 34.70 11.31
N VAL A 437 -6.36 34.60 11.89
CA VAL A 437 -5.52 33.40 11.83
C VAL A 437 -5.11 33.06 13.25
N THR A 438 -5.50 31.88 13.73
CA THR A 438 -5.23 31.40 15.08
C THR A 438 -4.49 30.07 15.02
N LEU A 439 -3.35 29.99 15.71
CA LEU A 439 -2.55 28.77 15.81
C LEU A 439 -2.32 28.41 17.28
N GLU A 440 -2.47 27.12 17.60
CA GLU A 440 -2.45 26.60 18.97
C GLU A 440 -1.71 25.25 19.01
N SER A 441 -0.73 25.11 19.92
CA SER A 441 0.04 23.87 20.11
C SER A 441 0.68 23.81 21.50
N CYS A 442 0.81 22.58 22.02
CA CYS A 442 1.33 22.29 23.37
C CYS A 442 2.84 22.08 23.37
N VAL A 443 3.39 21.63 22.24
CA VAL A 443 4.82 21.34 22.09
C VAL A 443 5.57 22.55 21.52
N GLY A 444 4.87 23.41 20.77
CA GLY A 444 5.37 24.69 20.30
C GLY A 444 4.88 25.05 18.90
N THR A 445 4.88 26.34 18.59
CA THR A 445 4.55 26.86 17.26
C THR A 445 5.77 27.47 16.59
N ALA A 446 6.15 26.92 15.43
CA ALA A 446 7.26 27.38 14.59
C ALA A 446 6.80 27.57 13.14
N TYR A 447 5.98 28.59 12.91
CA TYR A 447 5.50 28.94 11.57
C TYR A 447 6.34 30.07 10.96
N ASN A 448 7.10 29.76 9.90
CA ASN A 448 8.01 30.71 9.23
C ASN A 448 7.46 31.25 7.88
N GLY A 449 6.20 30.95 7.55
CA GLY A 449 5.53 31.48 6.36
C GLY A 449 4.96 32.89 6.55
N THR A 450 4.28 33.40 5.53
CA THR A 450 3.56 34.67 5.59
C THR A 450 2.18 34.49 6.23
N VAL A 451 1.75 35.41 7.09
CA VAL A 451 0.40 35.37 7.70
C VAL A 451 -0.32 36.69 7.46
N THR A 452 -1.59 36.63 7.09
CA THR A 452 -2.45 37.82 6.91
C THR A 452 -3.89 37.51 7.35
N PRO A 453 -4.50 38.26 8.28
CA PRO A 453 -3.93 39.38 9.06
C PRO A 453 -2.97 38.88 10.15
N VAL A 454 -2.70 39.68 11.18
CA VAL A 454 -1.75 39.31 12.26
C VAL A 454 -2.13 37.97 12.90
N LEU A 455 -1.14 37.09 13.02
CA LEU A 455 -1.26 35.79 13.67
C LEU A 455 -1.57 35.94 15.16
N THR A 456 -2.59 35.23 15.64
CA THR A 456 -2.83 35.01 17.07
C THR A 456 -2.27 33.65 17.47
N LEU A 457 -1.34 33.64 18.43
CA LEU A 457 -0.81 32.43 19.03
C LEU A 457 -1.47 32.20 20.38
N ASN A 458 -2.00 31.00 20.59
CA ASN A 458 -2.49 30.54 21.89
C ASN A 458 -1.57 29.40 22.38
N PRO A 459 -0.35 29.69 22.83
CA PRO A 459 0.43 28.69 23.54
C PRO A 459 -0.32 28.35 24.84
N ASP A 460 -0.43 27.08 25.21
CA ASP A 460 -0.96 26.59 26.51
C ASP A 460 -2.47 26.27 26.63
N ASN A 461 -3.28 26.26 25.56
CA ASN A 461 -4.71 25.89 25.64
C ASN A 461 -5.11 24.57 24.93
N CYS A 462 -4.14 23.85 24.40
CA CYS A 462 -4.27 22.63 23.59
C CYS A 462 -4.45 21.32 24.40
N ALA A 463 -4.74 21.39 25.71
CA ALA A 463 -5.05 20.19 26.49
C ALA A 463 -6.39 19.60 26.01
N GLY A 464 -6.35 18.50 25.26
CA GLY A 464 -7.55 17.89 24.71
C GLY A 464 -7.29 16.81 23.67
N ALA A 465 -8.34 16.45 22.94
CA ALA A 465 -8.28 15.58 21.78
C ALA A 465 -9.15 16.16 20.67
N VAL A 466 -8.84 15.79 19.43
CA VAL A 466 -9.70 16.09 18.30
C VAL A 466 -11.12 15.54 18.57
N SER A 467 -12.10 16.45 18.56
CA SER A 467 -13.52 16.07 18.62
C SER A 467 -14.12 16.06 17.22
N LEU A 468 -14.67 14.92 16.81
CA LEU A 468 -15.48 14.79 15.61
C LEU A 468 -16.97 15.06 15.92
N PRO A 469 -17.77 15.52 14.94
CA PRO A 469 -19.22 15.58 15.10
C PRO A 469 -19.81 14.22 15.46
N ALA A 470 -20.86 14.19 16.28
CA ALA A 470 -21.42 12.94 16.82
C ALA A 470 -21.97 11.96 15.76
N TYR A 471 -22.24 12.42 14.53
CA TYR A 471 -22.68 11.57 13.42
C TYR A 471 -21.51 10.95 12.64
N VAL A 472 -20.26 11.34 12.94
CA VAL A 472 -19.06 10.81 12.30
C VAL A 472 -18.56 9.63 13.11
N VAL A 473 -18.51 8.47 12.46
CA VAL A 473 -17.88 7.26 12.98
C VAL A 473 -16.85 6.87 11.93
N LEU A 474 -15.57 6.98 12.27
CA LEU A 474 -14.50 6.58 11.36
C LEU A 474 -14.55 5.05 11.17
N PRO A 475 -14.41 4.57 9.92
CA PRO A 475 -14.53 3.16 9.61
C PRO A 475 -13.34 2.36 10.18
N THR A 476 -13.50 1.04 10.22
CA THR A 476 -12.42 0.11 10.57
C THR A 476 -12.00 -0.69 9.35
N CYS A 477 -10.71 -0.89 9.16
CA CYS A 477 -10.12 -1.70 8.11
C CYS A 477 -10.66 -3.15 8.20
N SER A 478 -11.37 -3.61 7.16
CA SER A 478 -12.21 -4.83 7.17
C SER A 478 -11.97 -5.76 5.97
N CYS A 479 -10.75 -5.79 5.43
CA CYS A 479 -10.44 -6.51 4.19
C CYS A 479 -10.76 -8.01 4.20
N GLY A 480 -11.41 -8.47 3.12
CA GLY A 480 -11.95 -9.81 2.94
C GLY A 480 -11.75 -10.36 1.52
N GLY A 481 -10.51 -10.30 1.00
CA GLY A 481 -10.07 -11.33 0.05
C GLY A 481 -10.14 -12.73 0.69
N PRO A 482 -9.92 -13.83 -0.06
CA PRO A 482 -9.52 -15.07 0.60
C PRO A 482 -8.39 -14.68 1.53
N PRO A 483 -8.47 -15.01 2.83
CA PRO A 483 -7.55 -14.45 3.78
C PRO A 483 -6.13 -14.69 3.25
N PRO A 484 -5.19 -13.72 3.31
CA PRO A 484 -3.79 -14.14 3.42
C PRO A 484 -3.83 -15.12 4.58
N PRO A 485 -3.47 -16.40 4.36
CA PRO A 485 -3.99 -17.54 5.12
C PRO A 485 -4.14 -17.19 6.60
N ASN A 486 -5.36 -16.81 7.00
CA ASN A 486 -5.75 -16.14 8.24
C ASN A 486 -4.80 -15.05 8.81
N GLY A 487 -5.29 -13.83 8.99
CA GLY A 487 -4.68 -12.91 9.94
C GLY A 487 -5.48 -11.63 10.15
N ASN A 488 -6.58 -11.62 10.89
CA ASN A 488 -6.42 -11.00 12.21
C ASN A 488 -5.09 -11.45 12.80
N CYS A 489 -4.09 -10.57 12.81
CA CYS A 489 -2.86 -10.79 13.55
C CYS A 489 -3.26 -11.23 14.95
N PRO A 490 -3.04 -12.50 15.32
CA PRO A 490 -3.57 -13.01 16.57
C PRO A 490 -2.89 -12.23 17.67
N VAL A 491 -3.70 -11.62 18.53
CA VAL A 491 -3.17 -11.02 19.75
C VAL A 491 -2.59 -12.16 20.56
N CYS A 492 -1.33 -12.03 20.96
CA CYS A 492 -0.68 -12.93 21.89
C CYS A 492 -1.65 -13.32 23.02
N GLU A 493 -1.62 -14.59 23.42
CA GLU A 493 -2.31 -15.03 24.62
C GLU A 493 -1.80 -14.19 25.79
N LEU A 494 -2.69 -13.44 26.42
CA LEU A 494 -2.33 -12.53 27.51
C LEU A 494 -2.57 -13.18 28.87
N ASP A 495 -1.68 -12.89 29.81
CA ASP A 495 -1.87 -13.22 31.21
C ASP A 495 -2.91 -12.29 31.88
N ALA A 496 -3.16 -12.47 33.18
CA ALA A 496 -4.09 -11.64 33.94
C ALA A 496 -3.66 -10.16 34.06
N GLY A 497 -2.40 -9.84 33.75
CA GLY A 497 -1.83 -8.50 33.70
C GLY A 497 -1.86 -7.86 32.31
N GLY A 498 -2.32 -8.58 31.28
CA GLY A 498 -2.35 -8.11 29.91
C GLY A 498 -1.02 -8.23 29.17
N GLN A 499 -0.05 -9.00 29.68
CA GLN A 499 1.23 -9.26 29.01
C GLN A 499 1.18 -10.59 28.24
N PRO A 500 1.90 -10.73 27.10
CA PRO A 500 2.04 -12.00 26.42
C PRO A 500 2.55 -13.10 27.37
N ILE A 501 1.90 -14.26 27.35
CA ILE A 501 2.40 -15.44 28.04
C ILE A 501 3.61 -15.95 27.26
N GLU A 502 4.74 -16.08 27.97
CA GLU A 502 6.02 -16.48 27.39
C GLU A 502 6.31 -17.97 27.65
N VAL A 503 6.87 -18.62 26.65
CA VAL A 503 7.62 -19.88 26.76
C VAL A 503 9.08 -19.49 26.69
N ILE A 504 9.75 -19.55 27.85
CA ILE A 504 11.15 -19.18 28.00
C ILE A 504 11.97 -20.46 27.89
N VAL A 505 12.92 -20.48 26.94
CA VAL A 505 13.85 -21.59 26.77
C VAL A 505 15.17 -21.18 27.40
N ASP A 506 15.46 -21.67 28.60
CA ASP A 506 16.65 -21.33 29.38
C ASP A 506 17.63 -22.51 29.53
N GLN A 507 17.32 -23.66 28.93
CA GLN A 507 18.16 -24.86 28.91
C GLN A 507 18.33 -25.45 27.51
N ASP A 508 19.51 -26.03 27.26
CA ASP A 508 19.80 -26.76 26.03
C ASP A 508 18.75 -27.86 25.80
N THR A 509 18.10 -27.83 24.64
CA THR A 509 17.05 -28.76 24.25
C THR A 509 17.51 -29.66 23.10
N THR A 510 17.41 -30.97 23.28
CA THR A 510 17.70 -31.97 22.25
C THR A 510 16.49 -32.86 22.03
N VAL A 511 16.00 -32.91 20.79
CA VAL A 511 14.96 -33.85 20.37
C VAL A 511 15.58 -35.09 19.75
N ASP A 512 15.31 -36.26 20.31
CA ASP A 512 15.77 -37.55 19.81
C ASP A 512 14.63 -38.35 19.18
N LEU A 513 14.72 -38.54 17.86
CA LEU A 513 13.76 -39.32 17.07
C LEU A 513 14.23 -40.75 16.81
N ASN A 514 15.34 -41.21 17.40
CA ASN A 514 15.80 -42.60 17.24
C ASN A 514 14.84 -43.63 17.88
N PRO A 515 14.28 -43.43 19.09
CA PRO A 515 13.35 -44.38 19.68
C PRO A 515 12.02 -44.47 18.92
N ASP A 516 11.27 -45.55 19.10
CA ASP A 516 9.94 -45.72 18.50
C ASP A 516 9.00 -44.56 18.85
N ILE A 517 9.10 -44.06 20.09
CA ILE A 517 8.44 -42.84 20.56
C ILE A 517 9.53 -41.78 20.78
N PRO A 518 9.64 -40.78 19.90
CA PRO A 518 10.56 -39.66 20.05
C PRO A 518 10.45 -38.96 21.41
N VAL A 519 11.59 -38.44 21.88
CA VAL A 519 11.71 -37.77 23.17
C VAL A 519 12.30 -36.38 23.02
N CYS A 520 11.80 -35.42 23.79
CA CYS A 520 12.39 -34.09 23.95
C CYS A 520 13.06 -34.03 25.33
N LEU A 521 14.34 -33.66 25.37
CA LEU A 521 15.17 -33.60 26.59
C LEU A 521 15.76 -32.19 26.73
N GLY A 522 15.84 -31.67 27.95
CA GLY A 522 16.36 -30.33 28.22
C GLY A 522 15.32 -29.45 28.88
N ASP A 523 14.98 -28.36 28.21
CA ASP A 523 14.03 -27.36 28.67
C ASP A 523 12.60 -27.92 28.79
N ALA A 524 12.05 -27.88 30.02
CA ALA A 524 10.73 -28.44 30.29
C ALA A 524 9.60 -27.59 29.67
N ASP A 525 9.78 -26.28 29.58
CA ASP A 525 8.76 -25.35 29.10
C ASP A 525 8.60 -25.51 27.58
N LEU A 526 9.70 -25.62 26.83
CA LEU A 526 9.67 -25.92 25.40
C LEU A 526 9.19 -27.35 25.12
N CYS A 527 9.71 -28.34 25.84
CA CYS A 527 9.34 -29.74 25.62
C CYS A 527 7.87 -30.04 25.93
N ALA A 528 7.17 -29.18 26.69
CA ALA A 528 5.72 -29.29 26.89
C ALA A 528 4.91 -29.13 25.59
N PHE A 529 5.47 -28.47 24.57
CA PHE A 529 4.84 -28.24 23.26
C PHE A 529 5.37 -29.17 22.16
N PHE A 530 6.21 -30.14 22.53
CA PHE A 530 6.83 -31.04 21.57
C PHE A 530 5.82 -32.05 21.00
N THR A 531 5.74 -32.07 19.68
CA THR A 531 5.13 -33.12 18.86
C THR A 531 6.08 -33.49 17.72
N TYR A 532 5.75 -34.48 16.90
CA TYR A 532 6.65 -34.92 15.84
C TYR A 532 5.92 -35.48 14.62
N TYR A 533 6.60 -35.43 13.48
CA TYR A 533 6.28 -36.22 12.30
C TYR A 533 7.39 -37.26 12.09
N LYS A 534 7.04 -38.54 12.21
CA LYS A 534 7.94 -39.68 11.98
C LYS A 534 7.15 -40.79 11.29
N SER A 535 7.68 -41.28 10.16
CA SER A 535 7.09 -42.38 9.39
C SER A 535 8.16 -43.40 9.07
N GLU A 536 7.88 -44.69 9.32
CA GLU A 536 8.80 -45.79 8.98
C GLU A 536 9.01 -45.95 7.46
N LEU A 537 8.14 -45.35 6.66
CA LEU A 537 8.21 -45.37 5.21
C LEU A 537 9.10 -44.25 4.63
N THR A 538 9.55 -43.31 5.46
CA THR A 538 10.29 -42.13 5.01
C THR A 538 11.68 -42.07 5.65
N ALA A 539 12.63 -41.46 4.92
CA ALA A 539 14.00 -41.30 5.38
C ALA A 539 14.07 -40.25 6.51
N ALA A 540 15.07 -40.37 7.39
CA ALA A 540 15.13 -39.58 8.62
C ALA A 540 15.30 -38.06 8.41
N ASP A 541 15.80 -37.64 7.25
CA ASP A 541 15.83 -36.24 6.80
C ASP A 541 14.44 -35.64 6.55
N THR A 542 13.41 -36.47 6.39
CA THR A 542 12.03 -36.00 6.22
C THR A 542 11.22 -35.97 7.52
N TRP A 543 11.80 -36.46 8.62
CA TRP A 543 11.16 -36.41 9.93
C TRP A 543 11.28 -35.00 10.52
N LYS A 544 10.34 -34.62 11.40
CA LYS A 544 10.29 -33.29 12.01
C LYS A 544 10.05 -33.36 13.51
N ALA A 545 10.81 -32.57 14.26
CA ALA A 545 10.43 -32.11 15.59
C ALA A 545 9.55 -30.86 15.44
N ILE A 546 8.35 -30.86 16.03
CA ILE A 546 7.36 -29.79 15.87
C ILE A 546 7.06 -29.20 17.25
N PHE A 547 7.28 -27.90 17.41
CA PHE A 547 6.90 -27.11 18.57
C PHE A 547 5.81 -26.13 18.15
N ASP A 548 4.58 -26.40 18.58
CA ASP A 548 3.42 -25.55 18.31
C ASP A 548 2.99 -24.86 19.60
N LEU A 549 3.30 -23.57 19.71
CA LEU A 549 3.11 -22.80 20.94
C LEU A 549 1.72 -22.15 21.03
N GLY A 550 0.87 -22.29 20.02
CA GLY A 550 -0.39 -21.57 19.93
C GLY A 550 -0.18 -20.07 20.07
N GLY A 551 -0.90 -19.40 20.98
CA GLY A 551 -0.83 -17.95 21.19
C GLY A 551 0.35 -17.44 22.03
N LYS A 552 1.33 -18.27 22.38
CA LYS A 552 2.40 -17.89 23.33
C LYS A 552 3.62 -17.32 22.64
N LYS A 553 4.26 -16.34 23.27
CA LYS A 553 5.53 -15.79 22.82
C LYS A 553 6.67 -16.78 23.11
N LEU A 554 7.52 -17.06 22.14
CA LEU A 554 8.75 -17.82 22.37
C LEU A 554 9.90 -16.86 22.68
N VAL A 555 10.66 -17.16 23.73
CA VAL A 555 11.94 -16.49 24.01
C VAL A 555 13.01 -17.56 24.19
N VAL A 556 13.96 -17.65 23.27
CA VAL A 556 15.14 -18.52 23.40
C VAL A 556 16.28 -17.70 23.99
N MET A 557 16.64 -18.01 25.23
CA MET A 557 17.58 -17.21 26.01
C MET A 557 19.02 -17.32 25.49
N ALA A 558 19.80 -16.28 25.72
CA ALA A 558 21.22 -16.24 25.37
C ALA A 558 22.00 -17.47 25.88
N GLY A 559 22.75 -18.12 24.99
CA GLY A 559 23.62 -19.27 25.32
C GLY A 559 22.93 -20.64 25.24
N VAL A 560 21.64 -20.70 24.92
CA VAL A 560 20.86 -21.95 24.82
C VAL A 560 20.88 -22.52 23.41
N THR A 561 20.99 -23.85 23.27
CA THR A 561 20.90 -24.56 21.99
C THR A 561 19.64 -25.44 21.89
N ILE A 562 18.84 -25.27 20.84
CA ILE A 562 17.76 -26.19 20.44
C ILE A 562 18.23 -27.00 19.23
N LYS A 563 18.23 -28.34 19.32
CA LYS A 563 18.71 -29.22 18.23
C LYS A 563 18.01 -30.56 18.13
N THR A 564 18.20 -31.25 17.00
CA THR A 564 17.81 -32.65 16.80
C THR A 564 19.01 -33.58 16.91
N ALA A 565 18.77 -34.80 17.43
CA ALA A 565 19.77 -35.86 17.43
C ALA A 565 19.90 -36.49 16.04
N GLN A 566 21.11 -36.89 15.70
CA GLN A 566 21.40 -37.60 14.45
C GLN A 566 20.80 -39.03 14.45
N VAL A 567 20.41 -39.51 13.27
CA VAL A 567 19.76 -40.79 13.03
C VAL A 567 20.51 -41.56 11.93
N PRO A 568 21.06 -42.77 12.21
CA PRO A 568 21.19 -43.39 13.53
C PRO A 568 22.16 -42.60 14.45
N PRO A 569 22.19 -42.85 15.77
CA PRO A 569 22.99 -42.06 16.71
C PRO A 569 24.51 -42.24 16.50
N ALA A 570 24.93 -43.33 15.85
CA ALA A 570 26.30 -43.63 15.50
C ALA A 570 26.38 -44.26 14.11
N GLY A 571 27.49 -44.03 13.41
CA GLY A 571 27.69 -44.54 12.05
C GLY A 571 28.46 -43.56 11.17
N SER A 572 28.77 -44.00 9.95
CA SER A 572 29.46 -43.19 8.95
C SER A 572 28.55 -42.30 8.11
N GLU A 573 27.23 -42.55 8.17
CA GLU A 573 26.14 -41.79 7.52
C GLU A 573 25.03 -41.65 8.57
N ARG A 574 24.71 -40.41 8.93
CA ARG A 574 23.75 -40.08 9.97
C ARG A 574 22.97 -38.85 9.55
N ALA A 575 21.71 -39.04 9.17
CA ALA A 575 20.80 -37.96 8.84
C ALA A 575 20.41 -37.17 10.10
N ALA A 576 19.81 -36.00 9.94
CA ALA A 576 19.24 -35.25 11.05
C ALA A 576 17.79 -34.85 10.72
N PRO A 577 16.82 -35.17 11.58
CA PRO A 577 15.45 -34.66 11.46
C PRO A 577 15.40 -33.13 11.49
N GLY A 578 14.41 -32.55 10.84
CA GLY A 578 14.16 -31.11 10.83
C GLY A 578 13.54 -30.59 12.13
N ILE A 579 13.48 -29.25 12.25
CA ILE A 579 12.84 -28.53 13.35
C ILE A 579 11.77 -27.61 12.76
N GLU A 580 10.57 -27.63 13.32
CA GLU A 580 9.47 -26.70 13.02
C GLU A 580 9.03 -26.04 14.32
N ILE A 581 9.17 -24.72 14.42
CA ILE A 581 8.68 -23.92 15.53
C ILE A 581 7.62 -22.99 14.97
N ARG A 582 6.41 -23.03 15.54
CA ARG A 582 5.32 -22.15 15.15
C ARG A 582 4.57 -21.57 16.33
N THR A 583 4.18 -20.31 16.20
CA THR A 583 3.34 -19.57 17.15
C THR A 583 2.44 -18.60 16.39
N THR A 584 1.31 -18.23 16.97
CA THR A 584 0.50 -17.12 16.47
C THR A 584 0.88 -15.78 17.13
N CYS A 585 1.89 -15.77 18.00
CA CYS A 585 2.41 -14.60 18.71
C CYS A 585 3.82 -14.26 18.19
N GLU A 586 4.76 -13.88 19.06
CA GLU A 586 6.11 -13.43 18.72
C GLU A 586 7.16 -14.52 18.97
N ILE A 587 8.27 -14.43 18.24
CA ILE A 587 9.47 -15.24 18.49
C ILE A 587 10.66 -14.30 18.71
N VAL A 588 11.41 -14.54 19.79
CA VAL A 588 12.67 -13.87 20.09
C VAL A 588 13.76 -14.93 20.26
N ILE A 589 14.82 -14.85 19.47
CA ILE A 589 16.02 -15.67 19.60
C ILE A 589 17.15 -14.73 20.02
N GLU A 590 17.51 -14.74 21.30
CA GLU A 590 18.48 -13.80 21.84
C GLU A 590 19.90 -14.05 21.34
N TRP A 591 20.76 -13.05 21.48
CA TRP A 591 22.16 -13.16 21.11
C TRP A 591 22.85 -14.33 21.83
N GLY A 592 23.52 -15.19 21.06
CA GLY A 592 24.19 -16.39 21.55
C GLY A 592 23.27 -17.61 21.73
N ALA A 593 21.96 -17.48 21.52
CA ALA A 593 21.07 -18.64 21.36
C ALA A 593 21.29 -19.30 19.99
N VAL A 594 21.09 -20.62 19.89
CA VAL A 594 21.33 -21.41 18.66
C VAL A 594 20.18 -22.37 18.37
N ILE A 595 19.64 -22.33 17.16
CA ILE A 595 18.80 -23.40 16.60
C ILE A 595 19.62 -24.16 15.57
N LEU A 596 19.85 -25.46 15.82
CA LEU A 596 20.78 -26.27 15.04
C LEU A 596 20.16 -27.58 14.54
N VAL A 597 20.21 -27.78 13.23
CA VAL A 597 20.04 -29.10 12.61
C VAL A 597 21.36 -29.48 11.94
N GLU A 598 21.98 -30.56 12.44
CA GLU A 598 23.28 -31.03 11.96
C GLU A 598 23.28 -32.53 11.68
N SER A 599 23.60 -32.90 10.44
CA SER A 599 23.85 -34.29 10.04
C SER A 599 25.35 -34.57 9.86
N TYR A 600 25.68 -35.85 9.70
CA TYR A 600 27.02 -36.31 9.34
C TYR A 600 26.95 -37.26 8.12
N ASN A 601 27.56 -36.86 7.00
CA ASN A 601 27.62 -37.61 5.74
C ASN A 601 26.25 -38.04 5.18
N ASP A 602 25.17 -37.40 5.62
CA ASP A 602 23.82 -37.65 5.13
C ASP A 602 23.01 -36.35 5.17
N LYS A 603 21.76 -36.36 4.73
CA LYS A 603 20.93 -35.17 4.63
C LYS A 603 20.45 -34.67 5.99
N THR A 604 20.16 -33.38 6.07
CA THR A 604 19.36 -32.81 7.16
C THR A 604 17.94 -32.53 6.66
N GLY A 605 16.99 -32.53 7.58
CA GLY A 605 15.66 -31.97 7.34
C GLY A 605 15.65 -30.45 7.42
N ASP A 606 14.47 -29.88 7.16
CA ASP A 606 14.28 -28.43 7.09
C ASP A 606 14.23 -27.79 8.49
N VAL A 607 14.59 -26.52 8.58
CA VAL A 607 14.32 -25.66 9.73
C VAL A 607 13.23 -24.68 9.34
N VAL A 608 12.09 -24.73 10.03
CA VAL A 608 10.94 -23.85 9.79
C VAL A 608 10.66 -23.07 11.06
N ILE A 609 10.72 -21.75 10.97
CA ILE A 609 10.35 -20.82 12.03
C ILE A 609 9.20 -19.97 11.51
N HIS A 610 8.06 -20.04 12.19
CA HIS A 610 6.85 -19.34 11.80
C HIS A 610 6.21 -18.61 12.98
N ALA A 611 5.82 -17.36 12.76
CA ALA A 611 5.08 -16.58 13.74
C ALA A 611 3.97 -15.80 13.02
N ASP A 612 2.79 -15.64 13.60
CA ASP A 612 1.87 -14.65 13.04
C ASP A 612 2.26 -13.22 13.45
N GLY A 613 2.93 -13.07 14.60
CA GLY A 613 3.49 -11.82 15.10
C GLY A 613 4.97 -11.63 14.74
N LYS A 614 5.62 -10.70 15.44
CA LYS A 614 7.02 -10.30 15.16
C LYS A 614 8.01 -11.44 15.40
N ILE A 615 9.02 -11.54 14.53
CA ILE A 615 10.19 -12.41 14.71
C ILE A 615 11.43 -11.54 14.90
N THR A 616 12.14 -11.72 16.01
CA THR A 616 13.43 -11.08 16.29
C THR A 616 14.51 -12.13 16.45
N ILE A 617 15.59 -12.06 15.65
CA ILE A 617 16.68 -13.03 15.66
C ILE A 617 17.98 -12.30 15.90
N ASP A 618 18.50 -12.34 17.12
CA ASP A 618 19.83 -11.84 17.47
C ASP A 618 20.86 -12.99 17.56
N GLY A 619 20.38 -14.24 17.68
CA GLY A 619 21.19 -15.47 17.76
C GLY A 619 21.50 -16.12 16.41
N GLU A 620 21.71 -17.44 16.44
CA GLU A 620 22.10 -18.26 15.29
C GLU A 620 21.01 -19.27 14.90
N ILE A 621 20.71 -19.37 13.60
CA ILE A 621 19.91 -20.45 13.01
C ILE A 621 20.77 -21.14 11.95
N THR A 622 21.07 -22.41 12.19
CA THR A 622 22.00 -23.17 11.35
C THR A 622 21.42 -24.50 10.92
N ASN A 623 21.43 -24.73 9.61
CA ASN A 623 21.20 -26.03 9.01
C ASN A 623 22.48 -26.47 8.27
N ARG A 624 23.11 -27.56 8.70
CA ARG A 624 24.42 -27.95 8.15
C ARG A 624 24.64 -29.45 8.04
N VAL A 625 25.39 -29.82 7.02
CA VAL A 625 25.95 -31.17 6.87
C VAL A 625 27.43 -31.13 7.23
N THR A 626 27.86 -32.05 8.08
CA THR A 626 29.28 -32.34 8.30
C THR A 626 29.67 -33.57 7.47
N GLY A 627 30.82 -33.56 6.79
CA GLY A 627 31.20 -34.63 5.84
C GLY A 627 30.74 -34.40 4.39
N THR A 628 30.94 -35.35 3.49
CA THR A 628 30.95 -35.14 2.01
C THR A 628 29.80 -35.77 1.23
N LEU A 629 28.86 -36.48 1.87
CA LEU A 629 27.83 -37.25 1.15
C LEU A 629 26.41 -36.66 1.21
N GLY A 630 26.12 -35.80 2.18
CA GLY A 630 24.80 -35.20 2.39
C GLY A 630 24.60 -33.82 1.75
N VAL A 631 23.34 -33.36 1.79
CA VAL A 631 22.91 -32.00 1.43
C VAL A 631 22.04 -31.47 2.57
N PRO A 632 22.24 -30.22 3.02
CA PRO A 632 21.37 -29.67 4.05
C PRO A 632 19.97 -29.39 3.50
N GLY A 633 18.93 -29.54 4.33
CA GLY A 633 17.58 -29.08 4.08
C GLY A 633 17.48 -27.56 4.05
N ASN A 634 16.28 -27.03 3.84
CA ASN A 634 16.04 -25.59 3.72
C ASN A 634 15.92 -24.92 5.10
N ILE A 635 16.06 -23.59 5.11
CA ILE A 635 15.67 -22.75 6.24
C ILE A 635 14.54 -21.83 5.77
N THR A 636 13.40 -21.86 6.45
CA THR A 636 12.26 -20.98 6.18
C THR A 636 11.92 -20.21 7.44
N ILE A 637 12.00 -18.89 7.37
CA ILE A 637 11.60 -17.97 8.43
C ILE A 637 10.46 -17.12 7.86
N SER A 638 9.32 -17.13 8.54
CA SER A 638 8.14 -16.41 8.03
C SER A 638 7.34 -15.78 9.15
N SER A 639 6.96 -14.52 8.95
CA SER A 639 5.91 -13.88 9.74
C SER A 639 4.65 -13.68 8.89
N CYS A 640 3.45 -13.84 9.45
CA CYS A 640 2.26 -13.30 8.80
C CYS A 640 2.23 -11.78 8.92
N CYS A 641 1.94 -11.24 10.10
CA CYS A 641 1.68 -9.82 10.28
C CYS A 641 2.84 -9.00 10.86
N GLY A 642 3.82 -9.65 11.48
CA GLY A 642 4.89 -8.95 12.18
C GLY A 642 6.14 -8.77 11.31
N ASP A 643 7.02 -7.90 11.75
CA ASP A 643 8.33 -7.74 11.12
C ASP A 643 9.17 -9.01 11.34
N VAL A 644 10.04 -9.30 10.38
CA VAL A 644 11.18 -10.19 10.59
C VAL A 644 12.43 -9.32 10.72
N THR A 645 12.92 -9.16 11.94
CA THR A 645 14.11 -8.35 12.24
C THR A 645 15.24 -9.24 12.71
N THR A 646 16.43 -9.06 12.15
CA THR A 646 17.64 -9.72 12.66
C THR A 646 18.57 -8.71 13.33
N GLY A 647 19.25 -9.09 14.40
CA GLY A 647 20.25 -8.26 15.07
C GLY A 647 21.58 -8.20 14.35
N PRO A 648 22.46 -7.23 14.69
CA PRO A 648 23.76 -7.05 14.03
C PRO A 648 24.71 -8.24 14.17
N MET A 649 24.53 -9.06 15.22
CA MET A 649 25.33 -10.25 15.48
C MET A 649 24.61 -11.56 15.09
N SER A 650 23.44 -11.45 14.46
CA SER A 650 22.66 -12.62 14.06
C SER A 650 23.28 -13.36 12.89
N LEU A 651 23.09 -14.68 12.86
CA LEU A 651 23.58 -15.55 11.81
C LEU A 651 22.50 -16.54 11.39
N ILE A 652 22.04 -16.43 10.14
CA ILE A 652 21.15 -17.42 9.52
C ILE A 652 21.95 -18.10 8.43
N GLN A 653 22.28 -19.38 8.60
CA GLN A 653 23.17 -20.05 7.65
C GLN A 653 22.75 -21.46 7.26
N ASN A 654 22.91 -21.74 5.97
CA ASN A 654 22.76 -23.05 5.38
C ASN A 654 24.10 -23.52 4.81
N ILE A 655 24.65 -24.61 5.35
CA ILE A 655 26.03 -25.01 5.10
C ILE A 655 26.14 -26.41 4.50
N GLY A 656 26.43 -26.44 3.21
CA GLY A 656 26.73 -27.64 2.43
C GLY A 656 28.23 -27.82 2.14
N ILE A 657 28.73 -29.06 2.23
CA ILE A 657 30.18 -29.35 2.17
C ILE A 657 30.65 -29.99 0.87
N ASP A 658 29.84 -30.77 0.13
CA ASP A 658 30.28 -31.36 -1.16
C ASP A 658 29.14 -31.45 -2.19
N ARG A 659 28.02 -32.09 -1.85
CA ARG A 659 26.94 -32.43 -2.81
C ARG A 659 25.95 -31.31 -3.16
N GLY A 660 26.00 -30.18 -2.47
CA GLY A 660 25.10 -29.04 -2.69
C GLY A 660 24.80 -28.29 -1.40
N GLY A 661 23.90 -27.32 -1.45
CA GLY A 661 23.35 -26.59 -0.30
C GLY A 661 21.82 -26.50 -0.39
N GLY A 662 21.18 -26.15 0.72
CA GLY A 662 19.75 -25.86 0.76
C GLY A 662 19.49 -24.35 0.67
N ASP A 663 18.24 -24.01 0.42
CA ASP A 663 17.80 -22.62 0.25
C ASP A 663 17.52 -21.95 1.60
N ILE A 664 17.48 -20.63 1.60
CA ILE A 664 17.02 -19.81 2.73
C ILE A 664 15.87 -18.91 2.25
N THR A 665 14.73 -18.99 2.92
CA THR A 665 13.57 -18.14 2.68
C THR A 665 13.30 -17.30 3.93
N ILE A 666 13.17 -15.99 3.76
CA ILE A 666 12.75 -15.05 4.81
C ILE A 666 11.58 -14.24 4.27
N ALA A 667 10.42 -14.31 4.91
CA ALA A 667 9.21 -13.64 4.41
C ALA A 667 8.38 -12.94 5.50
N SER A 668 7.81 -11.79 5.16
CA SER A 668 6.68 -11.18 5.86
C SER A 668 5.47 -11.16 4.93
N CYS A 669 4.41 -11.89 5.30
CA CYS A 669 3.36 -12.31 4.36
C CYS A 669 2.14 -11.39 4.29
N CYS A 670 1.83 -10.65 5.35
CA CYS A 670 0.53 -10.03 5.57
C CYS A 670 0.63 -8.53 5.94
N GLY A 671 1.84 -7.96 6.19
CA GLY A 671 1.97 -6.52 6.46
C GLY A 671 3.26 -6.00 7.11
N GLY A 672 4.17 -6.86 7.60
CA GLY A 672 5.40 -6.42 8.26
C GLY A 672 6.59 -6.21 7.33
N ASP A 673 7.66 -5.62 7.85
CA ASP A 673 8.92 -5.41 7.14
C ASP A 673 9.88 -6.60 7.31
N VAL A 674 10.87 -6.71 6.42
CA VAL A 674 12.03 -7.59 6.62
C VAL A 674 13.29 -6.75 6.77
N VAL A 675 13.86 -6.72 7.99
CA VAL A 675 15.04 -5.92 8.33
C VAL A 675 16.19 -6.84 8.74
N LEU A 676 17.23 -6.91 7.90
CA LEU A 676 18.37 -7.78 8.10
C LEU A 676 19.59 -6.96 8.55
N ASN A 677 19.96 -7.06 9.83
CA ASN A 677 21.17 -6.40 10.35
C ASN A 677 22.37 -7.34 10.50
N GLY A 678 22.15 -8.66 10.48
CA GLY A 678 23.21 -9.67 10.57
C GLY A 678 23.52 -10.36 9.24
N LEU A 679 24.10 -11.55 9.31
CA LEU A 679 24.52 -12.31 8.13
C LEU A 679 23.53 -13.43 7.77
N VAL A 680 23.02 -13.41 6.55
CA VAL A 680 22.28 -14.50 5.90
C VAL A 680 23.20 -15.18 4.89
N LEU A 681 23.69 -16.38 5.21
CA LEU A 681 24.71 -17.09 4.43
C LEU A 681 24.22 -18.45 3.96
N ALA A 682 23.99 -18.60 2.65
CA ALA A 682 23.69 -19.89 2.05
C ALA A 682 24.92 -20.35 1.24
N ARG A 683 25.62 -21.37 1.75
CA ARG A 683 26.93 -21.79 1.23
C ARG A 683 26.94 -23.25 0.82
N ALA A 684 27.50 -23.54 -0.35
CA ALA A 684 27.75 -24.90 -0.79
C ALA A 684 29.14 -25.06 -1.43
N LYS A 685 29.70 -26.27 -1.37
CA LYS A 685 30.80 -26.64 -2.26
C LYS A 685 30.30 -27.00 -3.66
N ALA A 686 29.22 -27.78 -3.73
CA ALA A 686 28.52 -28.19 -4.96
C ALA A 686 29.46 -28.74 -6.07
N HIS A 687 30.40 -29.60 -5.69
CA HIS A 687 31.42 -30.15 -6.58
C HIS A 687 30.85 -31.15 -7.62
N SER A 688 29.77 -31.85 -7.29
CA SER A 688 29.14 -32.81 -8.20
C SER A 688 28.28 -32.14 -9.27
N THR A 689 28.33 -32.64 -10.51
CA THR A 689 27.45 -32.20 -11.59
C THR A 689 25.98 -32.33 -11.17
N GLY A 690 25.21 -31.24 -11.31
CA GLY A 690 23.79 -31.22 -10.93
C GLY A 690 23.53 -30.97 -9.44
N ALA A 691 24.57 -30.77 -8.62
CA ALA A 691 24.43 -30.35 -7.23
C ALA A 691 23.46 -29.16 -7.09
N PRO A 692 22.56 -29.18 -6.08
CA PRO A 692 21.79 -28.00 -5.69
C PRO A 692 22.73 -26.83 -5.35
N LYS A 693 22.42 -25.65 -5.87
CA LYS A 693 23.09 -24.40 -5.47
C LYS A 693 22.11 -23.68 -4.56
N PRO A 694 22.59 -23.16 -3.43
CA PRO A 694 21.70 -22.54 -2.47
C PRO A 694 21.20 -21.20 -3.02
N ASP A 695 19.89 -21.04 -3.10
CA ASP A 695 19.25 -19.77 -3.41
C ASP A 695 18.75 -19.11 -2.12
N ILE A 696 18.67 -17.77 -2.12
CA ILE A 696 18.12 -16.99 -1.02
C ILE A 696 16.94 -16.17 -1.53
N TYR A 697 15.81 -16.29 -0.85
CA TYR A 697 14.56 -15.61 -1.16
C TYR A 697 14.15 -14.72 0.02
N ILE A 698 14.00 -13.43 -0.23
CA ILE A 698 13.54 -12.45 0.77
C ILE A 698 12.33 -11.73 0.21
N ALA A 699 11.23 -11.69 0.97
CA ALA A 699 10.01 -11.02 0.52
C ALA A 699 9.25 -10.32 1.64
N ALA A 700 8.92 -9.05 1.45
CA ALA A 700 7.91 -8.34 2.23
C ALA A 700 6.69 -8.09 1.32
N PHE A 701 5.57 -8.77 1.59
CA PHE A 701 4.37 -8.68 0.75
C PHE A 701 3.48 -7.47 1.07
N GLY A 702 3.69 -6.84 2.23
CA GLY A 702 2.98 -5.62 2.63
C GLY A 702 3.87 -4.46 3.11
N GLY A 703 5.19 -4.67 3.19
CA GLY A 703 6.13 -3.71 3.77
C GLY A 703 7.43 -3.59 2.97
N ASP A 704 8.48 -3.11 3.65
CA ASP A 704 9.80 -2.83 3.11
C ASP A 704 10.78 -3.99 3.35
N VAL A 705 11.85 -4.03 2.55
CA VAL A 705 13.03 -4.87 2.83
C VAL A 705 14.25 -3.99 3.03
N VAL A 706 14.92 -4.13 4.17
CA VAL A 706 16.15 -3.40 4.50
C VAL A 706 17.29 -4.39 4.78
N VAL A 707 18.42 -4.21 4.10
CA VAL A 707 19.65 -4.99 4.32
C VAL A 707 20.75 -4.05 4.79
N ASN A 708 21.15 -4.18 6.05
CA ASN A 708 22.19 -3.38 6.68
C ASN A 708 23.50 -4.16 6.73
N ALA A 709 24.39 -3.88 5.78
CA ALA A 709 25.75 -4.39 5.72
C ALA A 709 26.80 -3.35 6.14
N ASN A 710 26.41 -2.09 6.38
CA ASN A 710 27.23 -0.89 6.62
C ASN A 710 27.98 -0.84 7.96
N THR A 711 28.49 -1.99 8.39
CA THR A 711 29.32 -2.13 9.58
C THR A 711 30.78 -1.79 9.30
N ALA A 712 31.51 -1.41 10.34
CA ALA A 712 32.92 -1.05 10.23
C ALA A 712 33.85 -2.27 10.10
N GLU A 713 33.44 -3.42 10.63
CA GLU A 713 34.26 -4.64 10.70
C GLU A 713 33.45 -5.83 10.14
N PRO A 714 34.11 -6.82 9.52
CA PRO A 714 33.44 -8.00 9.01
C PRO A 714 32.81 -8.83 10.14
N PHE A 715 31.70 -9.51 9.84
CA PHE A 715 31.08 -10.52 10.69
C PHE A 715 32.01 -11.72 10.89
N PHE A 716 32.63 -12.19 9.81
CA PHE A 716 33.73 -13.15 9.85
C PHE A 716 35.00 -12.55 9.26
N ASP A 717 35.95 -12.24 10.13
CA ASP A 717 37.31 -11.86 9.78
C ASP A 717 38.14 -13.11 9.40
N GLU A 718 38.87 -13.03 8.28
CA GLU A 718 39.72 -14.10 7.74
C GLU A 718 39.02 -15.47 7.56
N TYR A 719 37.73 -15.46 7.24
CA TYR A 719 36.92 -16.64 7.02
C TYR A 719 37.53 -17.57 5.97
N ASN A 720 37.87 -18.79 6.37
CA ASN A 720 38.58 -19.75 5.53
C ASN A 720 37.81 -21.07 5.36
N PRO A 721 36.81 -21.12 4.47
CA PRO A 721 36.00 -22.31 4.31
C PRO A 721 36.75 -23.44 3.60
N PHE A 722 37.67 -23.14 2.66
CA PHE A 722 38.38 -24.16 1.84
C PHE A 722 39.76 -23.71 1.30
N GLY A 723 40.54 -22.95 2.06
CA GLY A 723 41.92 -22.54 1.73
C GLY A 723 42.09 -21.07 1.32
N THR A 724 41.04 -20.43 0.81
CA THR A 724 41.00 -18.97 0.55
C THR A 724 40.36 -18.26 1.72
N LYS A 725 41.00 -17.18 2.19
CA LYS A 725 40.48 -16.30 3.25
C LYS A 725 39.61 -15.18 2.66
N TYR A 726 38.51 -14.88 3.33
CA TYR A 726 37.56 -13.82 3.00
C TYR A 726 37.21 -13.02 4.25
N ASP A 727 36.85 -11.76 4.07
CA ASP A 727 36.24 -10.96 5.14
C ASP A 727 34.75 -10.87 4.78
N ILE A 728 33.89 -11.47 5.59
CA ILE A 728 32.45 -11.55 5.31
C ILE A 728 31.73 -10.57 6.22
N PHE A 729 31.14 -9.54 5.66
CA PHE A 729 30.32 -8.56 6.38
C PHE A 729 28.88 -9.07 6.56
N PRO A 730 28.08 -8.44 7.44
CA PRO A 730 26.63 -8.63 7.46
C PRO A 730 26.01 -8.39 6.07
N GLY A 731 24.82 -8.93 5.84
CA GLY A 731 24.18 -8.90 4.53
C GLY A 731 23.70 -10.28 4.08
N VAL A 732 23.53 -10.44 2.76
CA VAL A 732 22.93 -11.62 2.14
C VAL A 732 23.87 -12.22 1.10
N LEU A 733 24.33 -13.44 1.34
CA LEU A 733 25.35 -14.09 0.51
C LEU A 733 24.95 -15.51 0.10
N SER A 734 24.69 -15.72 -1.19
CA SER A 734 24.65 -17.04 -1.82
C SER A 734 26.01 -17.37 -2.43
N PHE A 735 26.69 -18.38 -1.88
CA PHE A 735 28.09 -18.64 -2.22
C PHE A 735 28.41 -20.11 -2.52
N VAL A 736 28.92 -20.36 -3.72
CA VAL A 736 29.37 -21.69 -4.15
C VAL A 736 30.89 -21.75 -4.30
N THR A 737 31.58 -22.69 -3.66
CA THR A 737 33.05 -22.65 -3.62
C THR A 737 33.74 -23.48 -4.70
N HIS A 738 33.11 -24.56 -5.21
CA HIS A 738 33.77 -25.50 -6.12
C HIS A 738 32.97 -25.85 -7.39
N SER A 739 31.81 -25.22 -7.61
CA SER A 739 31.07 -25.28 -8.87
C SER A 739 31.28 -24.02 -9.70
N ASP A 740 31.31 -24.14 -11.03
CA ASP A 740 31.31 -22.98 -11.93
C ASP A 740 29.93 -22.30 -12.00
N LYS A 741 28.89 -22.92 -11.42
CA LYS A 741 27.53 -22.38 -11.35
C LYS A 741 27.23 -21.84 -9.94
N PRO A 742 26.93 -20.55 -9.80
CA PRO A 742 26.49 -19.94 -8.54
C PRO A 742 25.00 -20.20 -8.27
N GLY A 743 24.55 -19.79 -7.09
CA GLY A 743 23.13 -19.63 -6.76
C GLY A 743 22.62 -18.22 -7.07
N ARG A 744 21.51 -17.85 -6.42
CA ARG A 744 20.78 -16.60 -6.61
C ARG A 744 20.43 -15.94 -5.27
N VAL A 745 20.32 -14.61 -5.29
CA VAL A 745 19.58 -13.85 -4.28
C VAL A 745 18.41 -13.13 -4.97
N SER A 746 17.21 -13.31 -4.42
CA SER A 746 15.98 -12.70 -4.91
C SER A 746 15.30 -11.94 -3.78
N ILE A 747 15.06 -10.64 -3.99
CA ILE A 747 14.47 -9.74 -3.01
C ILE A 747 13.23 -9.08 -3.60
N GLN A 748 12.13 -9.10 -2.86
CA GLN A 748 10.89 -8.42 -3.21
C GLN A 748 10.35 -7.60 -2.04
N ALA A 749 9.83 -6.40 -2.32
CA ALA A 749 9.03 -5.63 -1.38
C ALA A 749 7.81 -5.04 -2.09
N LEU A 750 6.66 -4.95 -1.39
CA LEU A 750 5.56 -4.08 -1.84
C LEU A 750 5.96 -2.62 -1.70
N GLY A 751 6.63 -2.26 -0.60
CA GLY A 751 7.24 -0.96 -0.40
C GLY A 751 8.65 -0.90 -1.02
N ASN A 752 9.60 -0.34 -0.27
CA ASN A 752 10.97 -0.09 -0.69
C ASN A 752 11.88 -1.30 -0.50
N VAL A 753 12.95 -1.35 -1.30
CA VAL A 753 14.11 -2.21 -1.01
C VAL A 753 15.35 -1.33 -0.78
N GLU A 754 15.90 -1.38 0.43
CA GLU A 754 17.08 -0.60 0.83
C GLU A 754 18.26 -1.52 1.13
N VAL A 755 19.41 -1.25 0.52
CA VAL A 755 20.65 -2.00 0.76
C VAL A 755 21.79 -1.05 1.08
N TYR A 756 22.30 -1.17 2.30
CA TYR A 756 23.40 -0.37 2.83
C TYR A 756 24.67 -1.21 2.85
N GLY A 757 25.54 -1.02 1.85
CA GLY A 757 26.81 -1.70 1.72
C GLY A 757 27.90 -1.19 2.67
N HIS A 758 29.11 -1.70 2.51
CA HIS A 758 30.27 -1.40 3.37
C HIS A 758 31.53 -1.06 2.56
N GLY A 759 32.59 -0.69 3.27
CA GLY A 759 33.94 -0.51 2.73
C GLY A 759 34.81 -1.76 2.90
N ASP A 760 36.10 -1.66 2.62
CA ASP A 760 37.03 -2.75 2.99
C ASP A 760 37.17 -2.83 4.51
N ASP A 761 37.62 -4.00 4.99
CA ASP A 761 38.02 -4.20 6.38
C ASP A 761 39.04 -3.11 6.78
N THR A 762 38.78 -2.43 7.91
CA THR A 762 39.67 -1.41 8.42
C THR A 762 40.91 -2.00 9.11
N THR A 763 40.86 -3.29 9.42
CA THR A 763 41.92 -4.07 10.05
C THR A 763 42.74 -4.85 9.01
N PRO A 764 44.05 -4.57 8.84
CA PRO A 764 44.88 -5.37 7.94
C PRO A 764 45.12 -6.79 8.48
N PRO A 765 45.22 -7.82 7.62
CA PRO A 765 45.27 -7.74 6.15
C PRO A 765 43.89 -7.82 5.48
N VAL A 766 43.52 -6.77 4.75
CA VAL A 766 42.29 -6.74 3.93
C VAL A 766 42.21 -7.93 2.97
N ARG A 767 41.15 -8.72 3.08
CA ARG A 767 40.85 -9.87 2.21
C ARG A 767 39.74 -9.53 1.22
N LYS A 768 39.44 -10.50 0.35
CA LYS A 768 38.30 -10.38 -0.55
C LYS A 768 37.01 -10.41 0.28
N SER A 769 36.19 -9.38 0.15
CA SER A 769 34.80 -9.35 0.62
C SER A 769 33.82 -9.40 -0.54
N PHE A 770 32.55 -9.62 -0.20
CA PHE A 770 31.39 -9.49 -1.08
C PHE A 770 30.63 -8.21 -0.75
N ALA A 771 29.74 -7.75 -1.62
CA ALA A 771 28.77 -6.69 -1.35
C ALA A 771 27.68 -7.12 -0.32
N GLY A 772 26.92 -6.14 0.18
CA GLY A 772 25.82 -6.37 1.13
C GLY A 772 24.74 -7.34 0.63
N VAL A 773 24.52 -7.40 -0.68
CA VAL A 773 23.73 -8.45 -1.34
C VAL A 773 24.55 -9.04 -2.48
N ALA A 774 24.90 -10.31 -2.37
CA ALA A 774 25.79 -10.95 -3.34
C ALA A 774 25.44 -12.40 -3.67
N ALA A 775 25.69 -12.76 -4.93
CA ALA A 775 25.64 -14.14 -5.40
C ALA A 775 26.86 -14.45 -6.27
N GLY A 776 27.54 -15.58 -6.02
CA GLY A 776 28.72 -15.92 -6.82
C GLY A 776 29.39 -17.24 -6.50
N THR A 777 30.53 -17.46 -7.17
CA THR A 777 31.38 -18.63 -6.94
C THR A 777 32.86 -18.29 -6.77
N GLY A 778 33.54 -19.09 -5.93
CA GLY A 778 34.96 -18.99 -5.61
C GLY A 778 35.88 -19.88 -6.45
N THR A 779 35.39 -20.45 -7.55
CA THR A 779 36.19 -21.36 -8.42
C THR A 779 37.24 -20.64 -9.27
N SER A 780 38.09 -21.40 -9.98
CA SER A 780 39.08 -20.88 -10.93
C SER A 780 38.49 -20.39 -12.25
N ASN A 781 37.25 -20.80 -12.59
CA ASN A 781 36.47 -20.28 -13.71
C ASN A 781 35.03 -19.93 -13.27
N PRO A 782 34.89 -19.02 -12.28
CA PRO A 782 33.61 -18.71 -11.67
C PRO A 782 32.70 -17.98 -12.64
N ARG A 783 31.42 -18.35 -12.68
CA ARG A 783 30.37 -17.56 -13.34
C ARG A 783 29.67 -16.67 -12.32
N GLY A 784 29.18 -15.52 -12.76
CA GLY A 784 28.46 -14.57 -11.91
C GLY A 784 27.10 -15.09 -11.47
N GLY A 785 26.73 -14.80 -10.21
CA GLY A 785 25.41 -15.12 -9.64
C GLY A 785 24.31 -14.21 -10.16
N VAL A 786 23.07 -14.51 -9.79
CA VAL A 786 21.92 -13.64 -10.09
C VAL A 786 21.52 -12.91 -8.82
N VAL A 787 21.41 -11.59 -8.91
CA VAL A 787 20.75 -10.73 -7.91
C VAL A 787 19.53 -10.11 -8.59
N ASP A 788 18.32 -10.42 -8.13
CA ASP A 788 17.05 -9.89 -8.68
C ASP A 788 16.26 -9.20 -7.58
N VAL A 789 16.13 -7.89 -7.66
CA VAL A 789 15.48 -7.01 -6.68
C VAL A 789 14.27 -6.35 -7.33
N ARG A 790 13.10 -6.47 -6.70
CA ARG A 790 11.84 -5.86 -7.16
C ARG A 790 11.13 -5.14 -6.02
N ALA A 791 10.99 -3.82 -6.15
CA ALA A 791 10.27 -2.98 -5.21
C ALA A 791 9.01 -2.42 -5.87
N GLY A 792 7.87 -2.42 -5.16
CA GLY A 792 6.70 -1.65 -5.56
C GLY A 792 6.92 -0.15 -5.33
N GLY A 793 7.69 0.21 -4.30
CA GLY A 793 8.25 1.55 -4.06
C GLY A 793 9.63 1.73 -4.70
N ASP A 794 10.57 2.29 -3.94
CA ASP A 794 11.92 2.66 -4.38
C ASP A 794 12.92 1.50 -4.21
N VAL A 795 13.99 1.52 -5.01
CA VAL A 795 15.21 0.74 -4.74
C VAL A 795 16.34 1.68 -4.36
N ILE A 796 16.87 1.54 -3.16
CA ILE A 796 17.95 2.37 -2.61
C ILE A 796 19.18 1.49 -2.39
N GLY A 797 20.31 1.87 -2.99
CA GLY A 797 21.58 1.14 -2.85
C GLY A 797 22.72 2.09 -2.48
N THR A 798 23.43 1.79 -1.39
CA THR A 798 24.59 2.60 -0.99
C THR A 798 25.86 1.79 -0.79
N ASP A 799 27.00 2.41 -1.10
CA ASP A 799 28.33 1.78 -1.03
C ASP A 799 28.33 0.41 -1.71
N ARG A 800 29.07 -0.61 -1.25
CA ARG A 800 29.08 -1.94 -1.89
C ARG A 800 27.75 -2.69 -1.69
N ALA A 801 26.69 -2.28 -2.37
CA ALA A 801 25.33 -2.78 -2.16
C ALA A 801 25.06 -4.11 -2.88
N PHE A 802 25.34 -4.21 -4.19
CA PHE A 802 24.94 -5.35 -5.01
C PHE A 802 26.11 -5.94 -5.81
N GLU A 803 26.30 -7.25 -5.75
CA GLU A 803 27.38 -7.94 -6.47
C GLU A 803 26.96 -9.27 -7.12
N SER A 804 27.27 -9.42 -8.40
CA SER A 804 27.33 -10.68 -9.13
C SER A 804 28.79 -11.11 -9.29
N SER A 805 29.29 -11.92 -8.35
CA SER A 805 30.71 -12.27 -8.28
C SER A 805 31.08 -13.43 -9.23
N GLY A 806 31.94 -13.16 -10.21
CA GLY A 806 32.54 -14.18 -11.08
C GLY A 806 33.55 -13.63 -12.09
N ASN A 807 34.20 -14.53 -12.84
CA ASN A 807 35.10 -14.16 -13.94
C ASN A 807 34.33 -14.06 -15.27
N ASP A 808 33.30 -14.89 -15.47
CA ASP A 808 32.38 -14.86 -16.61
C ASP A 808 30.95 -14.61 -16.12
N ASN A 809 30.54 -13.34 -16.11
CA ASN A 809 29.24 -12.93 -15.59
C ASN A 809 28.16 -12.87 -16.68
N ALA A 810 28.42 -13.39 -17.88
CA ALA A 810 27.49 -13.26 -19.01
C ALA A 810 26.14 -13.97 -18.83
N ILE A 811 26.06 -14.94 -17.91
CA ILE A 811 24.80 -15.62 -17.54
C ILE A 811 24.28 -15.25 -16.15
N GLY A 812 25.05 -14.46 -15.41
CA GLY A 812 24.64 -13.86 -14.14
C GLY A 812 24.02 -12.49 -14.38
N GLY A 813 24.12 -11.62 -13.37
CA GLY A 813 23.76 -10.22 -13.49
C GLY A 813 22.95 -9.71 -12.32
N ILE A 814 22.63 -8.43 -12.40
CA ILE A 814 21.90 -7.70 -11.37
C ILE A 814 20.66 -7.08 -12.00
N LYS A 815 19.50 -7.25 -11.37
CA LYS A 815 18.25 -6.56 -11.72
C LYS A 815 17.79 -5.74 -10.54
N LEU A 816 17.61 -4.44 -10.77
CA LEU A 816 17.07 -3.50 -9.79
C LEU A 816 15.84 -2.84 -10.41
N TRP A 817 14.66 -3.33 -10.05
CA TRP A 817 13.40 -2.84 -10.61
C TRP A 817 12.56 -2.18 -9.53
N ALA A 818 12.23 -0.90 -9.72
CA ALA A 818 11.45 -0.08 -8.77
C ALA A 818 10.16 0.41 -9.43
N GLY A 819 9.04 0.33 -8.71
CA GLY A 819 7.84 1.09 -9.09
C GLY A 819 8.11 2.59 -9.00
N GLY A 820 8.75 3.03 -7.93
CA GLY A 820 9.26 4.39 -7.71
C GLY A 820 10.65 4.63 -8.29
N ASP A 821 11.51 5.31 -7.53
CA ASP A 821 12.86 5.71 -7.91
C ASP A 821 13.88 4.59 -7.71
N VAL A 822 14.99 4.65 -8.47
CA VAL A 822 16.21 3.91 -8.13
C VAL A 822 17.31 4.91 -7.75
N ASN A 823 17.73 4.88 -6.48
CA ASN A 823 18.71 5.80 -5.91
C ASN A 823 19.99 5.07 -5.52
N LEU A 824 21.08 5.35 -6.23
CA LEU A 824 22.38 4.71 -6.02
C LEU A 824 23.43 5.75 -5.60
N ALA A 825 24.08 5.52 -4.45
CA ALA A 825 25.05 6.46 -3.91
C ALA A 825 26.25 5.80 -3.23
N ARG A 826 27.46 6.23 -3.55
CA ARG A 826 28.63 5.96 -2.69
C ARG A 826 28.72 7.02 -1.60
N LEU A 827 28.43 6.64 -0.36
CA LEU A 827 28.51 7.50 0.82
C LEU A 827 29.91 7.48 1.44
N GLY A 828 30.62 6.36 1.29
CA GLY A 828 31.98 6.18 1.75
C GLY A 828 32.99 7.13 1.11
N VAL A 829 34.01 7.48 1.89
CA VAL A 829 34.97 8.55 1.56
C VAL A 829 36.00 8.18 0.49
N ASN A 830 36.13 6.90 0.15
CA ASN A 830 37.17 6.41 -0.77
C ASN A 830 36.67 5.23 -1.64
N ASN A 831 37.53 4.72 -2.52
CA ASN A 831 37.14 3.72 -3.53
C ASN A 831 36.88 2.31 -2.97
N SER A 832 37.27 2.00 -1.72
CA SER A 832 36.94 0.73 -1.07
C SER A 832 35.44 0.52 -0.87
N PHE A 833 34.65 1.59 -0.99
CA PHE A 833 33.19 1.58 -0.84
C PHE A 833 32.45 1.47 -2.19
N GLY A 834 33.17 1.36 -3.31
CA GLY A 834 32.57 1.09 -4.61
C GLY A 834 33.18 -0.15 -5.24
N PRO A 835 32.59 -0.68 -6.32
CA PRO A 835 31.30 -0.31 -6.95
C PRO A 835 30.05 -0.53 -6.09
N VAL A 836 28.97 0.20 -6.41
CA VAL A 836 27.64 0.04 -5.77
C VAL A 836 26.81 -1.07 -6.39
N VAL A 837 26.92 -1.20 -7.71
CA VAL A 837 26.36 -2.30 -8.49
C VAL A 837 27.52 -2.90 -9.26
N ASP A 838 27.86 -4.16 -8.97
CA ASP A 838 29.04 -4.83 -9.53
C ASP A 838 28.69 -6.15 -10.20
N SER A 839 28.80 -6.18 -11.51
CA SER A 839 28.85 -7.41 -12.29
C SER A 839 30.10 -7.47 -13.18
N ALA A 840 31.16 -6.75 -12.80
CA ALA A 840 32.45 -6.79 -13.48
C ALA A 840 33.09 -8.18 -13.38
N GLY A 841 33.84 -8.54 -14.42
CA GLY A 841 34.46 -9.86 -14.53
C GLY A 841 35.84 -9.81 -15.13
N SER A 842 36.68 -10.79 -14.80
CA SER A 842 38.03 -10.87 -15.37
C SER A 842 38.07 -11.41 -16.81
N LYS A 843 36.95 -11.94 -17.33
CA LYS A 843 36.78 -12.44 -18.72
C LYS A 843 35.59 -11.80 -19.41
N LYS A 844 34.41 -11.84 -18.78
CA LYS A 844 33.18 -11.22 -19.28
C LYS A 844 32.42 -10.53 -18.15
N GLY A 845 31.94 -9.32 -18.42
CA GLY A 845 31.05 -8.60 -17.51
C GLY A 845 29.61 -9.09 -17.65
N GLY A 846 28.79 -8.84 -16.64
CA GLY A 846 27.38 -9.23 -16.60
C GLY A 846 26.43 -8.14 -17.07
N PRO A 847 25.13 -8.46 -17.22
CA PRO A 847 24.10 -7.46 -17.36
C PRO A 847 23.74 -6.83 -16.01
N ASN A 848 23.70 -5.51 -15.95
CA ASN A 848 23.02 -4.75 -14.92
C ASN A 848 21.78 -4.12 -15.55
N GLU A 849 20.60 -4.55 -15.13
CA GLU A 849 19.30 -4.04 -15.59
C GLU A 849 18.68 -3.21 -14.46
N ILE A 850 18.71 -1.89 -14.62
CA ILE A 850 18.26 -0.93 -13.62
C ILE A 850 17.07 -0.21 -14.19
N ARG A 851 15.91 -0.35 -13.56
CA ARG A 851 14.66 0.15 -14.10
C ARG A 851 13.80 0.82 -13.04
N ALA A 852 13.39 2.05 -13.33
CA ALA A 852 12.37 2.78 -12.59
C ALA A 852 11.11 2.90 -13.48
N PHE A 853 9.97 2.38 -13.01
CA PHE A 853 8.75 2.30 -13.80
C PHE A 853 7.94 3.61 -13.78
N GLN A 854 7.84 4.26 -12.62
CA GLN A 854 7.22 5.59 -12.46
C GLN A 854 8.24 6.66 -12.04
N GLY A 855 9.29 6.27 -11.33
CA GLY A 855 10.33 7.18 -10.83
C GLY A 855 11.53 7.38 -11.77
N GLY A 856 12.50 8.16 -11.28
CA GLY A 856 13.79 8.42 -11.88
C GLY A 856 14.86 7.41 -11.49
N ILE A 857 15.96 7.37 -12.23
CA ILE A 857 17.20 6.70 -11.79
C ILE A 857 18.23 7.78 -11.45
N THR A 858 18.69 7.81 -10.20
CA THR A 858 19.73 8.74 -9.74
C THR A 858 21.00 7.98 -9.38
N ILE A 859 22.10 8.33 -10.05
CA ILE A 859 23.45 7.85 -9.73
C ILE A 859 24.23 9.04 -9.17
N ALA A 860 24.47 9.03 -7.86
CA ALA A 860 25.10 10.14 -7.17
C ALA A 860 26.60 10.29 -7.56
N PRO A 861 27.25 11.44 -7.27
CA PRO A 861 28.67 11.63 -7.52
C PRO A 861 29.56 10.54 -6.92
N ASN A 862 30.61 10.15 -7.64
CA ASN A 862 31.57 9.10 -7.25
C ASN A 862 31.00 7.68 -7.08
N THR A 863 29.73 7.48 -7.40
CA THR A 863 29.09 6.16 -7.48
C THR A 863 29.57 5.44 -8.73
N LEU A 864 29.90 4.16 -8.61
CA LEU A 864 30.31 3.32 -9.73
C LEU A 864 29.31 2.18 -9.93
N ILE A 865 28.79 2.06 -11.14
CA ILE A 865 28.10 0.88 -11.66
C ILE A 865 29.07 0.19 -12.62
N ASP A 866 29.48 -1.02 -12.31
CA ASP A 866 30.51 -1.74 -13.05
C ASP A 866 29.97 -3.05 -13.64
N ALA A 867 30.25 -3.23 -14.92
CA ALA A 867 30.06 -4.44 -15.70
C ALA A 867 31.26 -4.62 -16.65
N SER A 868 32.43 -4.11 -16.25
CA SER A 868 33.64 -4.12 -17.07
C SER A 868 34.34 -5.48 -17.09
N ALA A 869 34.99 -5.75 -18.22
CA ALA A 869 35.77 -6.95 -18.48
C ALA A 869 36.48 -6.83 -19.84
N PRO A 870 37.40 -7.75 -20.21
CA PRO A 870 37.90 -7.86 -21.58
C PRO A 870 36.80 -8.01 -22.64
N VAL A 871 35.72 -8.72 -22.31
CA VAL A 871 34.45 -8.69 -23.04
C VAL A 871 33.43 -7.99 -22.14
N PRO A 872 33.17 -6.69 -22.35
CA PRO A 872 32.33 -5.92 -21.44
C PRO A 872 30.91 -6.50 -21.36
N GLY A 873 30.31 -6.39 -20.18
CA GLY A 873 28.90 -6.65 -19.97
C GLY A 873 28.03 -5.52 -20.50
N VAL A 874 26.84 -5.37 -19.95
CA VAL A 874 25.86 -4.35 -20.39
C VAL A 874 25.26 -3.68 -19.18
N ASN A 875 25.24 -2.36 -19.17
CA ASN A 875 24.39 -1.58 -18.28
C ASN A 875 23.17 -1.13 -19.09
N LEU A 876 21.98 -1.48 -18.63
CA LEU A 876 20.70 -1.01 -19.15
C LEU A 876 20.01 -0.22 -18.05
N LEU A 877 20.02 1.09 -18.18
CA LEU A 877 19.30 2.00 -17.29
C LEU A 877 18.04 2.43 -18.05
N THR A 878 16.86 2.26 -17.45
CA THR A 878 15.61 2.63 -18.10
C THR A 878 14.71 3.35 -17.10
N SER A 879 14.38 4.60 -17.39
CA SER A 879 13.46 5.38 -16.56
C SER A 879 12.56 6.26 -17.42
N CYS A 880 11.28 6.24 -17.04
CA CYS A 880 10.23 7.00 -17.69
C CYS A 880 10.23 8.47 -17.22
N ALA A 881 10.73 8.73 -16.00
CA ALA A 881 10.89 10.07 -15.42
C ALA A 881 12.30 10.67 -15.65
N GLY A 882 13.28 9.87 -16.08
CA GLY A 882 14.62 10.32 -16.46
C GLY A 882 15.75 9.66 -15.69
N VAL A 883 16.94 9.64 -16.29
CA VAL A 883 18.18 9.17 -15.66
C VAL A 883 19.11 10.35 -15.35
N THR A 884 19.40 10.57 -14.07
CA THR A 884 20.38 11.54 -13.60
C THR A 884 21.68 10.82 -13.21
N ASN A 885 22.64 10.78 -14.13
CA ASN A 885 23.94 10.14 -13.89
C ASN A 885 25.04 11.16 -13.56
N ASN A 886 25.31 11.36 -12.27
CA ASN A 886 26.44 12.16 -11.77
C ASN A 886 27.66 11.30 -11.38
N GLY A 887 27.56 9.97 -11.51
CA GLY A 887 28.60 9.01 -11.17
C GLY A 887 29.34 8.47 -12.40
N THR A 888 29.69 7.19 -12.38
CA THR A 888 30.31 6.47 -13.49
C THR A 888 29.59 5.15 -13.73
N THR A 889 29.24 4.89 -14.98
CA THR A 889 28.67 3.62 -15.45
C THR A 889 29.64 3.02 -16.47
N ASN A 890 30.17 1.84 -16.21
CA ASN A 890 31.22 1.22 -17.03
C ASN A 890 30.85 -0.23 -17.40
N PRO A 891 30.62 -0.56 -18.68
CA PRO A 891 30.52 0.34 -19.84
C PRO A 891 29.36 1.35 -19.67
N ALA A 892 29.33 2.41 -20.49
CA ALA A 892 28.22 3.36 -20.47
C ALA A 892 26.87 2.65 -20.71
N ASP A 893 25.78 3.31 -20.32
CA ASP A 893 24.44 2.81 -20.59
C ASP A 893 24.25 2.48 -22.08
N ALA A 894 23.70 1.30 -22.33
CA ALA A 894 23.63 0.69 -23.65
C ALA A 894 22.49 1.24 -24.52
N ASN A 895 21.52 1.95 -23.92
CA ASN A 895 20.38 2.47 -24.64
C ASN A 895 19.83 3.79 -24.07
N GLY A 896 20.65 4.84 -23.99
CA GLY A 896 20.18 6.12 -23.42
C GLY A 896 19.06 6.85 -24.17
N ALA A 897 18.44 6.23 -25.19
CA ALA A 897 17.20 6.66 -25.80
C ALA A 897 15.94 6.21 -25.04
N ASP A 898 16.04 5.23 -24.13
CA ASP A 898 14.95 4.78 -23.26
C ASP A 898 14.91 5.49 -21.89
N ASP A 899 15.76 6.51 -21.73
CA ASP A 899 15.85 7.40 -20.57
C ASP A 899 14.77 8.51 -20.54
N VAL A 900 13.85 8.55 -21.51
CA VAL A 900 12.79 9.58 -21.61
C VAL A 900 11.51 9.03 -22.27
N GLY A 901 10.36 9.14 -21.60
CA GLY A 901 9.05 8.83 -22.21
C GLY A 901 8.04 8.16 -21.28
N ILE A 902 6.80 7.95 -21.76
CA ILE A 902 5.71 7.33 -20.98
C ILE A 902 5.79 5.80 -21.10
N CYS A 903 5.99 5.10 -19.99
CA CYS A 903 5.95 3.64 -19.94
C CYS A 903 4.53 3.14 -19.62
N GLY A 904 4.06 2.10 -20.31
CA GLY A 904 2.72 1.55 -20.11
C GLY A 904 2.56 0.65 -18.86
N GLN A 905 3.65 0.33 -18.16
CA GLN A 905 3.64 -0.43 -16.91
C GLN A 905 4.05 0.50 -15.76
N THR A 906 3.28 0.48 -14.67
CA THR A 906 3.42 1.35 -13.51
C THR A 906 4.21 0.71 -12.35
N SER A 907 4.51 -0.58 -12.40
CA SER A 907 5.23 -1.30 -11.36
C SER A 907 5.86 -2.56 -11.93
N PRO A 908 6.99 -3.06 -11.39
CA PRO A 908 7.51 -4.36 -11.77
C PRO A 908 6.53 -5.49 -11.48
N ALA A 909 6.52 -6.51 -12.33
CA ALA A 909 5.89 -7.77 -11.95
C ALA A 909 6.63 -8.34 -10.74
N PHE A 910 5.90 -8.68 -9.67
CA PHE A 910 6.47 -9.33 -8.50
C PHE A 910 7.17 -10.66 -8.85
N LEU A 911 8.22 -11.01 -8.10
CA LEU A 911 8.91 -12.30 -8.17
C LEU A 911 8.01 -13.44 -7.68
N PHE A 912 7.24 -13.16 -6.63
CA PHE A 912 6.36 -14.10 -5.94
C PHE A 912 4.97 -13.49 -5.82
N ALA A 913 3.94 -14.27 -6.15
CA ALA A 913 2.55 -13.82 -6.08
C ALA A 913 2.04 -13.75 -4.63
N ASP A 914 2.51 -14.65 -3.77
CA ASP A 914 2.14 -14.77 -2.36
C ASP A 914 3.23 -15.55 -1.59
N CYS A 915 3.09 -15.64 -0.26
CA CYS A 915 3.99 -16.42 0.59
C CYS A 915 3.98 -17.93 0.27
N LYS A 916 2.86 -18.46 -0.27
CA LYS A 916 2.77 -19.85 -0.67
C LYS A 916 3.68 -20.18 -1.84
N ALA A 917 3.90 -19.23 -2.75
CA ALA A 917 4.88 -19.35 -3.82
C ALA A 917 6.33 -19.51 -3.29
N LEU A 918 6.60 -19.10 -2.05
CA LEU A 918 7.88 -19.29 -1.35
C LEU A 918 7.94 -20.57 -0.50
N GLY A 919 6.89 -21.41 -0.54
CA GLY A 919 6.79 -22.61 0.29
C GLY A 919 6.44 -22.34 1.75
N VAL A 920 5.97 -21.12 2.07
CA VAL A 920 5.40 -20.77 3.37
C VAL A 920 3.92 -21.13 3.35
N ASN A 921 3.49 -22.08 4.19
CA ASN A 921 2.11 -22.57 4.22
C ASN A 921 1.28 -21.91 5.30
#